data_AF-A0A443QXP4-F1
#
_entry.id   AF-A0A443QXP4-F1
#
_cell.length_a   1.000
_cell.length_b   1.000
_cell.length_c   1.000
_cell.angle_alpha   90.00
_cell.angle_beta   90.00
_cell.angle_gamma   90.00
#
_symmetry.space_group_name_H-M   'P 1'
#
loop_
_entity.id
_entity.type
_entity.pdbx_description
1 polymer ?
#
loop_
_entity_poly.entity_id
_entity_poly.type
_entity_poly.pdbx_seq_one_letter_code
_entity_poly.pdbx_strand_id
1 'polypeptide(L)'
;MSFSYDSIAAKADDEIGDIPKELSLQPLPFIAFVGLNLNDRNHLHLWNTFAIQRQSDRIPLFYKALTPKSTIVSCKPKKSSYEWHIPKGILKNNWLQKHLFEVPSVAVFFIDLDWNHPQWDAARDDCAAKIDQLKRQLFGRSTRIALVLIQEHMSLPGDDSLGTERASELCSACDLSPKSLFVLPISDTQNFFGYIQRMEVAFLEMAKSYYQNEIKTIKAHKEQLNKTTHQLLFVRHQFKIAFFNEIKQDYQVSIKGYKQAFAYLMEVRVTATNFLEIKTIAGFLNYKICKLLFMLSEPMDAISQFRKHIDIFKSKSEPKELEFEHAAWLSKQFFILGELFEQAITAGLVPSQTQHPGYYYHEAALQAIVRKRLCYKICQYVYMNENDYQGAISKFSPLEFYGQRPWRPGCQSLEPLDIELEKEGIRALQYKEITYVNHSAIIISFLSSAMAQFKKHKCPRMMRYMMALIAEEYFSIKDYANALVYLYQILPFHRVERWKPILISLLKTALYSVYLSANCGEFVKVGLEYLSSWNNASKDEKQIIQKSVENVLKCQPPLQLNFISNEEYNALFDLWQNALQSIEQQVLTLNMNSVVPFIEVKPVFQSKEVSVDKKAHLSLFFKTNCPESVQFSRLRVVFTHQYYNDFCSLNKEDSNGGQLFFEPDKTYKIDFSFSPHPSDIDKSIQLAGISLHLGDTPLVVVLSWSFTPTDVKIESSKNLLRIMHLKDDLFAQQIVRNCVNIINRKANISLGFNHSLPALIDDNYICNFNVKNNEDKPISNLKLTIDRVNSSISEGISNFTVDEMLRSFGEEILISRNISVNEVIDKNIIFKFNASVVENFRFTVKYDLQAVSSPDYTGVCTKYEDVEIEAISPFTCIFTTCNIRRNTLNFIKVLEPFIIRASIKPLSSHRICLQNLLIQPNYFTVVIESDATNVSMRAACGSVLNPDGSTEIEFIFYCTQEILSPTSLGTLRVKWKRNEIGSSENETCVPLPNVIVQRSLLYVECSLPDYGVTRKHFQLTFTIYNRTDETLPLELSMENSDNFMYSGNKQVIAAKIRNTQIILIGCFTLIKIEIGGQKFCKQHYIMYPLVCGYVSLPKLRLVAYPDSSRAMPLDQLVDGLLPSSLQIMVSQFRE
;
A
#
# COMPACT_ATOMS: atom_id res chain seq x y z
N MET A 1 -1.50 -35.68 -35.55
CA MET A 1 -2.93 -35.39 -35.78
C MET A 1 -3.22 -35.53 -37.26
N SER A 2 -3.91 -36.61 -37.64
CA SER A 2 -4.34 -36.90 -39.00
C SER A 2 -5.57 -36.05 -39.34
N PHE A 3 -5.37 -34.94 -40.04
CA PHE A 3 -6.47 -34.16 -40.62
C PHE A 3 -6.80 -34.75 -42.00
N SER A 4 -8.06 -35.16 -42.19
CA SER A 4 -8.61 -35.52 -43.50
C SER A 4 -8.58 -34.28 -44.41
N TYR A 5 -7.83 -34.36 -45.50
CA TYR A 5 -7.54 -33.23 -46.41
C TYR A 5 -8.45 -33.17 -47.64
N ASP A 6 -9.65 -33.76 -47.58
CA ASP A 6 -10.59 -33.74 -48.69
C ASP A 6 -11.68 -32.67 -48.48
N SER A 7 -11.71 -31.71 -49.41
CA SER A 7 -12.69 -30.62 -49.61
C SER A 7 -12.54 -29.32 -48.79
N ILE A 8 -11.51 -28.54 -49.09
CA ILE A 8 -11.54 -27.08 -48.90
C ILE A 8 -11.53 -26.43 -50.29
N ALA A 9 -12.65 -26.53 -50.99
CA ALA A 9 -13.04 -25.47 -51.90
C ALA A 9 -13.43 -24.29 -51.01
N ALA A 10 -12.92 -23.08 -51.29
CA ALA A 10 -13.29 -21.87 -50.57
C ALA A 10 -14.83 -21.78 -50.50
N LYS A 11 -15.39 -22.06 -49.32
CA LYS A 11 -16.83 -21.99 -49.11
C LYS A 11 -17.23 -20.53 -49.18
N ALA A 12 -18.40 -20.25 -49.74
CA ALA A 12 -19.04 -18.93 -49.74
C ALA A 12 -19.44 -18.43 -48.32
N ASP A 13 -18.90 -19.06 -47.27
CA ASP A 13 -19.21 -18.89 -45.85
C ASP A 13 -18.13 -18.11 -45.07
N ASP A 14 -16.95 -17.87 -45.63
CA ASP A 14 -15.91 -17.11 -44.91
C ASP A 14 -16.35 -15.64 -44.73
N GLU A 15 -16.35 -15.16 -43.49
CA GLU A 15 -16.75 -13.80 -43.15
C GLU A 15 -15.67 -12.80 -43.56
N ILE A 16 -16.05 -11.56 -43.89
CA ILE A 16 -15.07 -10.56 -44.32
C ILE A 16 -14.02 -10.30 -43.23
N GLY A 17 -12.75 -10.48 -43.60
CA GLY A 17 -11.61 -10.31 -42.67
C GLY A 17 -11.18 -11.58 -41.96
N ASP A 18 -11.84 -12.73 -42.19
CA ASP A 18 -11.32 -14.03 -41.80
C ASP A 18 -9.98 -14.32 -42.46
N ILE A 19 -9.12 -15.00 -41.71
CA ILE A 19 -7.80 -15.41 -42.21
C ILE A 19 -7.91 -16.85 -42.71
N PRO A 20 -7.57 -17.11 -43.98
CA PRO A 20 -7.51 -18.46 -44.54
C PRO A 20 -6.68 -19.39 -43.66
N LYS A 21 -7.14 -20.64 -43.49
CA LYS A 21 -6.47 -21.64 -42.65
C LYS A 21 -5.01 -21.81 -43.06
N GLU A 22 -4.73 -21.75 -44.36
CA GLU A 22 -3.38 -21.85 -44.94
C GLU A 22 -2.44 -20.75 -44.44
N LEU A 23 -2.94 -19.55 -44.16
CA LEU A 23 -2.17 -18.44 -43.61
C LEU A 23 -2.01 -18.52 -42.09
N SER A 24 -3.01 -19.07 -41.40
CA SER A 24 -3.01 -19.23 -39.95
C SER A 24 -2.00 -20.28 -39.47
N LEU A 25 -1.67 -21.27 -40.30
CA LEU A 25 -0.67 -22.30 -39.99
C LEU A 25 0.75 -21.71 -39.94
N GLN A 26 1.61 -22.30 -39.13
CA GLN A 26 3.04 -22.06 -39.20
C GLN A 26 3.57 -22.80 -40.44
N PRO A 27 4.13 -22.10 -41.43
CA PRO A 27 4.51 -22.74 -42.68
C PRO A 27 5.84 -23.47 -42.47
N LEU A 28 5.84 -24.79 -42.68
CA LEU A 28 7.01 -25.66 -42.49
C LEU A 28 7.51 -26.19 -43.84
N PRO A 29 8.81 -26.49 -43.97
CA PRO A 29 9.33 -27.16 -45.16
C PRO A 29 8.65 -28.50 -45.39
N PHE A 30 8.09 -28.68 -46.59
CA PHE A 30 7.40 -29.92 -46.95
C PHE A 30 8.38 -30.96 -47.50
N ILE A 31 8.46 -32.10 -46.83
CA ILE A 31 9.26 -33.27 -47.20
C ILE A 31 8.33 -34.44 -47.55
N ALA A 32 8.50 -34.99 -48.75
CA ALA A 32 7.78 -36.17 -49.19
C ALA A 32 8.63 -37.43 -48.96
N PHE A 33 8.06 -38.45 -48.36
CA PHE A 33 8.68 -39.78 -48.25
C PHE A 33 8.12 -40.69 -49.33
N VAL A 34 9.01 -41.33 -50.08
CA VAL A 34 8.68 -42.21 -51.21
C VAL A 34 9.39 -43.54 -51.00
N GLY A 35 8.75 -44.66 -51.34
CA GLY A 35 9.34 -46.00 -51.22
C GLY A 35 9.04 -46.73 -49.91
N LEU A 36 8.48 -46.05 -48.89
CA LEU A 36 8.04 -46.70 -47.65
C LEU A 36 6.73 -47.47 -47.83
N ASN A 37 6.74 -48.74 -47.43
CA ASN A 37 5.53 -49.56 -47.33
C ASN A 37 5.02 -49.56 -45.88
N LEU A 38 3.96 -48.78 -45.60
CA LEU A 38 3.41 -48.62 -44.24
C LEU A 38 2.80 -49.92 -43.65
N ASN A 39 2.72 -50.99 -44.43
CA ASN A 39 2.31 -52.31 -43.95
C ASN A 39 3.46 -53.07 -43.25
N ASP A 40 4.72 -52.73 -43.55
CA ASP A 40 5.89 -53.37 -42.94
C ASP A 40 6.23 -52.74 -41.58
N ARG A 41 6.58 -53.58 -40.59
CA ARG A 41 6.84 -53.13 -39.21
C ARG A 41 8.00 -52.14 -39.11
N ASN A 42 9.09 -52.37 -39.84
CA ASN A 42 10.29 -51.53 -39.83
C ASN A 42 10.01 -50.16 -40.47
N HIS A 43 9.31 -50.14 -41.60
CA HIS A 43 8.86 -48.91 -42.28
C HIS A 43 7.84 -48.11 -41.46
N LEU A 44 6.91 -48.81 -40.78
CA LEU A 44 5.94 -48.17 -39.90
C LEU A 44 6.62 -47.56 -38.66
N HIS A 45 7.61 -48.26 -38.08
CA HIS A 45 8.41 -47.73 -36.98
C HIS A 45 9.13 -46.45 -37.40
N LEU A 46 9.82 -46.47 -38.54
CA LEU A 46 10.51 -45.32 -39.12
C LEU A 46 9.55 -44.14 -39.36
N TRP A 47 8.40 -44.39 -40.00
CA TRP A 47 7.37 -43.37 -40.21
C TRP A 47 6.88 -42.76 -38.89
N ASN A 48 6.60 -43.60 -37.90
CA ASN A 48 6.14 -43.15 -36.59
C ASN A 48 7.19 -42.28 -35.87
N THR A 49 8.49 -42.60 -36.00
CA THR A 49 9.57 -41.82 -35.39
C THR A 49 9.73 -40.44 -36.05
N PHE A 50 9.50 -40.32 -37.37
CA PHE A 50 9.55 -39.04 -38.07
C PHE A 50 8.26 -38.20 -37.91
N ALA A 51 7.08 -38.82 -38.02
CA ALA A 51 5.81 -38.10 -38.16
C ALA A 51 4.99 -37.99 -36.86
N ILE A 52 5.09 -38.96 -35.93
CA ILE A 52 4.16 -39.09 -34.80
C ILE A 52 4.86 -38.89 -33.43
N GLN A 53 6.00 -39.53 -33.20
CA GLN A 53 6.74 -39.47 -31.92
C GLN A 53 7.78 -38.34 -31.91
N ARG A 54 7.34 -37.10 -32.15
CA ARG A 54 8.23 -35.93 -32.15
C ARG A 54 8.31 -35.29 -30.78
N GLN A 55 9.51 -35.25 -30.21
CA GLN A 55 9.82 -34.41 -29.05
C GLN A 55 9.82 -32.93 -29.47
N SER A 56 9.46 -32.02 -28.57
CA SER A 56 9.32 -30.58 -28.83
C SER A 56 10.62 -29.86 -29.22
N ASP A 57 11.78 -30.49 -29.00
CA ASP A 57 13.11 -29.95 -29.28
C ASP A 57 13.62 -30.26 -30.71
N ARG A 58 12.86 -31.03 -31.50
CA ARG A 58 13.24 -31.41 -32.87
C ARG A 58 12.88 -30.33 -33.90
N ILE A 59 13.62 -30.34 -35.01
CA ILE A 59 13.46 -29.37 -36.11
C ILE A 59 12.05 -29.48 -36.72
N PRO A 60 11.27 -28.39 -36.82
CA PRO A 60 9.90 -28.47 -37.30
C PRO A 60 9.87 -28.59 -38.83
N LEU A 61 9.46 -29.77 -39.31
CA LEU A 61 9.36 -30.14 -40.73
C LEU A 61 8.00 -30.79 -40.99
N PHE A 62 7.41 -30.60 -42.18
CA PHE A 62 6.16 -31.26 -42.53
C PHE A 62 6.43 -32.50 -43.39
N TYR A 63 6.02 -33.69 -42.91
CA TYR A 63 6.23 -34.95 -43.61
C TYR A 63 4.93 -35.49 -44.21
N LYS A 64 5.00 -36.02 -45.45
CA LYS A 64 3.90 -36.77 -46.07
C LYS A 64 4.44 -38.00 -46.78
N ALA A 65 3.95 -39.18 -46.41
CA ALA A 65 4.22 -40.41 -47.16
C ALA A 65 3.41 -40.39 -48.47
N LEU A 66 4.11 -40.48 -49.60
CA LEU A 66 3.49 -40.63 -50.91
C LEU A 66 3.27 -42.13 -51.17
N THR A 67 2.02 -42.52 -51.33
CA THR A 67 1.65 -43.87 -51.74
C THR A 67 1.73 -44.00 -53.27
N PRO A 68 1.79 -45.21 -53.84
CA PRO A 68 1.81 -45.40 -55.31
C PRO A 68 0.61 -44.77 -56.04
N LYS A 69 -0.49 -44.47 -55.32
CA LYS A 69 -1.69 -43.81 -55.83
C LYS A 69 -1.64 -42.27 -55.79
N SER A 70 -0.75 -41.68 -54.98
CA SER A 70 -0.62 -40.22 -54.89
C SER A 70 0.32 -39.68 -55.96
N THR A 71 -0.22 -39.02 -56.98
CA THR A 71 0.58 -38.37 -58.03
C THR A 71 1.03 -36.98 -57.58
N ILE A 72 2.33 -36.69 -57.74
CA ILE A 72 2.84 -35.33 -57.57
C ILE A 72 2.30 -34.50 -58.74
N VAL A 73 1.62 -33.38 -58.44
CA VAL A 73 1.05 -32.49 -59.47
C VAL A 73 2.13 -32.11 -60.48
N SER A 74 1.87 -32.13 -61.79
CA SER A 74 2.86 -31.74 -62.80
C SER A 74 3.17 -30.24 -62.77
N CYS A 75 4.34 -29.84 -63.30
CA CYS A 75 4.68 -28.41 -63.44
C CYS A 75 3.97 -27.83 -64.68
N LYS A 76 3.25 -26.72 -64.53
CA LYS A 76 2.72 -25.96 -65.68
C LYS A 76 3.89 -25.21 -66.35
N PRO A 77 3.90 -25.05 -67.68
CA PRO A 77 4.96 -24.33 -68.38
C PRO A 77 5.08 -22.88 -67.85
N LYS A 78 6.32 -22.44 -67.57
CA LYS A 78 6.62 -21.08 -67.09
C LYS A 78 6.44 -20.09 -68.26
N LYS A 79 5.74 -18.97 -68.03
CA LYS A 79 5.61 -17.90 -69.04
C LYS A 79 6.95 -17.20 -69.24
N SER A 80 7.31 -16.95 -70.48
CA SER A 80 8.59 -16.35 -70.90
C SER A 80 8.62 -14.82 -70.82
N SER A 81 7.48 -14.11 -70.91
CA SER A 81 7.43 -12.64 -70.79
C SER A 81 6.13 -12.13 -70.14
N TYR A 82 6.21 -10.93 -69.53
CA TYR A 82 5.10 -10.24 -68.85
C TYR A 82 4.65 -8.95 -69.54
N GLU A 83 5.31 -8.56 -70.64
CA GLU A 83 5.15 -7.26 -71.30
C GLU A 83 3.69 -6.91 -71.65
N TRP A 84 2.91 -7.90 -72.11
CA TRP A 84 1.50 -7.74 -72.47
C TRP A 84 0.52 -8.31 -71.42
N HIS A 85 1.01 -8.65 -70.23
CA HIS A 85 0.22 -9.37 -69.23
C HIS A 85 -0.46 -8.42 -68.24
N ILE A 86 -1.79 -8.32 -68.33
CA ILE A 86 -2.60 -7.56 -67.39
C ILE A 86 -2.96 -8.44 -66.16
N PRO A 87 -2.56 -8.08 -64.95
CA PRO A 87 -2.89 -8.85 -63.74
C PRO A 87 -4.38 -8.74 -63.40
N LYS A 88 -5.05 -9.90 -63.29
CA LYS A 88 -6.46 -10.02 -62.88
C LYS A 88 -6.71 -9.89 -61.36
N GLY A 89 -5.66 -9.79 -60.54
CA GLY A 89 -5.71 -9.90 -59.08
C GLY A 89 -4.31 -9.84 -58.48
N ILE A 90 -4.20 -9.94 -57.16
CA ILE A 90 -2.95 -9.88 -56.40
C ILE A 90 -2.54 -11.28 -55.90
N LEU A 91 -3.35 -12.00 -55.11
CA LEU A 91 -2.97 -13.33 -54.58
C LEU A 91 -3.96 -14.42 -54.99
N LYS A 92 -3.47 -15.51 -55.58
CA LYS A 92 -4.29 -16.66 -56.01
C LYS A 92 -4.57 -17.60 -54.84
N ASN A 93 -5.81 -18.10 -54.76
CA ASN A 93 -6.27 -18.94 -53.64
C ASN A 93 -5.55 -20.29 -53.57
N ASN A 94 -5.25 -20.90 -54.71
CA ASN A 94 -4.58 -22.20 -54.77
C ASN A 94 -3.05 -22.16 -54.54
N TRP A 95 -2.43 -20.98 -54.51
CA TRP A 95 -0.96 -20.91 -54.48
C TRP A 95 -0.38 -21.36 -53.13
N LEU A 96 -1.01 -20.98 -52.02
CA LEU A 96 -0.57 -21.37 -50.67
C LEU A 96 -0.72 -22.87 -50.45
N GLN A 97 -1.90 -23.42 -50.74
CA GLN A 97 -2.19 -24.86 -50.62
C GLN A 97 -1.19 -25.71 -51.41
N LYS A 98 -0.90 -25.30 -52.65
CA LYS A 98 0.07 -25.95 -53.52
C LYS A 98 1.46 -26.06 -52.87
N HIS A 99 1.99 -24.96 -52.33
CA HIS A 99 3.36 -24.91 -51.80
C HIS A 99 3.49 -25.39 -50.34
N LEU A 100 2.38 -25.54 -49.62
CA LEU A 100 2.34 -26.14 -48.28
C LEU A 100 2.15 -27.66 -48.31
N PHE A 101 1.31 -28.19 -49.21
CA PHE A 101 0.82 -29.57 -49.11
C PHE A 101 0.96 -30.44 -50.37
N GLU A 102 1.19 -29.85 -51.54
CA GLU A 102 1.22 -30.57 -52.81
C GLU A 102 2.63 -30.67 -53.43
N VAL A 103 3.46 -29.63 -53.26
CA VAL A 103 4.79 -29.55 -53.88
C VAL A 103 5.88 -29.79 -52.83
N PRO A 104 6.52 -30.98 -52.81
CA PRO A 104 7.60 -31.23 -51.87
C PRO A 104 8.85 -30.41 -52.21
N SER A 105 9.49 -29.88 -51.18
CA SER A 105 10.81 -29.23 -51.27
C SER A 105 11.93 -30.27 -51.37
N VAL A 106 11.77 -31.38 -50.65
CA VAL A 106 12.66 -32.54 -50.67
C VAL A 106 11.82 -33.80 -50.84
N ALA A 107 12.20 -34.66 -51.78
CA ALA A 107 11.67 -36.01 -51.93
C ALA A 107 12.73 -37.00 -51.43
N VAL A 108 12.41 -37.72 -50.36
CA VAL A 108 13.29 -38.72 -49.73
C VAL A 108 12.83 -40.09 -50.19
N PHE A 109 13.69 -40.81 -50.89
CA PHE A 109 13.45 -42.16 -51.37
C PHE A 109 14.07 -43.17 -50.40
N PHE A 110 13.26 -44.06 -49.85
CA PHE A 110 13.68 -45.13 -48.95
C PHE A 110 13.78 -46.45 -49.72
N ILE A 111 14.89 -47.15 -49.54
CA ILE A 111 15.13 -48.49 -50.12
C ILE A 111 15.77 -49.38 -49.06
N ASP A 112 15.24 -50.59 -48.92
CA ASP A 112 15.90 -51.66 -48.17
C ASP A 112 17.04 -52.23 -49.02
N LEU A 113 18.28 -51.87 -48.68
CA LEU A 113 19.46 -52.31 -49.42
C LEU A 113 20.70 -52.34 -48.51
N ASP A 114 21.17 -53.55 -48.23
CA ASP A 114 22.42 -53.77 -47.51
C ASP A 114 23.63 -53.70 -48.46
N TRP A 115 24.75 -53.18 -47.94
CA TRP A 115 26.01 -53.14 -48.69
C TRP A 115 26.51 -54.52 -49.12
N ASN A 116 26.06 -55.60 -48.47
CA ASN A 116 26.48 -56.98 -48.74
C ASN A 116 25.51 -57.76 -49.64
N HIS A 117 24.64 -57.07 -50.40
CA HIS A 117 23.65 -57.72 -51.27
C HIS A 117 24.34 -58.64 -52.31
N PRO A 118 23.88 -59.90 -52.50
CA PRO A 118 24.52 -60.89 -53.38
C PRO A 118 24.45 -60.53 -54.87
N GLN A 119 23.51 -59.67 -55.26
CA GLN A 119 23.36 -59.13 -56.63
C GLN A 119 23.38 -57.59 -56.57
N TRP A 120 24.56 -57.00 -56.34
CA TRP A 120 24.71 -55.56 -56.17
C TRP A 120 24.39 -54.77 -57.45
N ASP A 121 24.90 -55.20 -58.61
CA ASP A 121 24.73 -54.47 -59.87
C ASP A 121 23.26 -54.37 -60.30
N ALA A 122 22.49 -55.45 -60.17
CA ALA A 122 21.07 -55.45 -60.50
C ALA A 122 20.25 -54.56 -59.55
N ALA A 123 20.56 -54.60 -58.24
CA ALA A 123 19.90 -53.77 -57.25
C ALA A 123 20.24 -52.27 -57.42
N ARG A 124 21.48 -51.96 -57.85
CA ARG A 124 21.92 -50.61 -58.23
C ARG A 124 21.11 -50.10 -59.42
N ASP A 125 21.00 -50.88 -60.48
CA ASP A 125 20.30 -50.47 -61.70
C ASP A 125 18.78 -50.31 -61.47
N ASP A 126 18.18 -51.17 -60.64
CA ASP A 126 16.79 -51.04 -60.20
C ASP A 126 16.56 -49.77 -59.36
N CYS A 127 17.49 -49.43 -58.47
CA CYS A 127 17.46 -48.18 -57.70
C CYS A 127 17.55 -46.96 -58.63
N ALA A 128 18.48 -46.96 -59.58
CA ALA A 128 18.65 -45.90 -60.56
C ALA A 128 17.37 -45.71 -61.42
N ALA A 129 16.76 -46.79 -61.89
CA ALA A 129 15.52 -46.75 -62.66
C ALA A 129 14.34 -46.13 -61.87
N LYS A 130 14.19 -46.48 -60.59
CA LYS A 130 13.16 -45.91 -59.70
C LYS A 130 13.39 -44.43 -59.42
N ILE A 131 14.65 -44.01 -59.23
CA ILE A 131 15.01 -42.60 -59.03
C ILE A 131 14.76 -41.81 -60.31
N ASP A 132 15.06 -42.35 -61.49
CA ASP A 132 14.78 -41.70 -62.76
C ASP A 132 13.28 -41.55 -63.03
N GLN A 133 12.46 -42.52 -62.62
CA GLN A 133 11.01 -42.37 -62.64
C GLN A 133 10.54 -41.21 -61.75
N LEU A 134 11.13 -41.07 -60.55
CA LEU A 134 10.84 -39.97 -59.63
C LEU A 134 11.31 -38.61 -60.19
N LYS A 135 12.49 -38.55 -60.82
CA LYS A 135 12.99 -37.35 -61.53
C LYS A 135 12.03 -36.94 -62.66
N ARG A 136 11.50 -37.89 -63.44
CA ARG A 136 10.52 -37.61 -64.51
C ARG A 136 9.22 -37.03 -63.96
N GLN A 137 8.72 -37.51 -62.82
CA GLN A 137 7.54 -36.94 -62.15
C GLN A 137 7.79 -35.52 -61.62
N LEU A 138 9.01 -35.23 -61.19
CA LEU A 138 9.43 -33.91 -60.69
C LEU A 138 9.94 -32.97 -61.78
N PHE A 139 9.85 -33.35 -63.06
CA PHE A 139 10.39 -32.57 -64.17
C PHE A 139 9.84 -31.13 -64.19
N GLY A 140 10.74 -30.16 -64.32
CA GLY A 140 10.42 -28.73 -64.29
C GLY A 140 10.27 -28.12 -62.89
N ARG A 141 10.51 -28.88 -61.83
CA ARG A 141 10.60 -28.39 -60.44
C ARG A 141 12.04 -28.50 -59.92
N SER A 142 12.41 -27.61 -59.01
CA SER A 142 13.75 -27.58 -58.40
C SER A 142 13.88 -28.47 -57.15
N THR A 143 12.88 -29.33 -56.89
CA THR A 143 12.80 -30.24 -55.73
C THR A 143 14.08 -31.06 -55.59
N ARG A 144 14.63 -31.12 -54.37
CA ARG A 144 15.83 -31.92 -54.07
C ARG A 144 15.45 -33.37 -53.82
N ILE A 145 16.30 -34.30 -54.26
CA ILE A 145 16.11 -35.73 -54.04
C ILE A 145 17.16 -36.20 -53.05
N ALA A 146 16.73 -36.98 -52.06
CA ALA A 146 17.58 -37.64 -51.09
C ALA A 146 17.32 -39.15 -51.12
N LEU A 147 18.37 -39.95 -50.97
CA LEU A 147 18.30 -41.41 -50.95
C LEU A 147 18.65 -41.88 -49.55
N VAL A 148 17.77 -42.67 -48.94
CA VAL A 148 17.99 -43.29 -47.62
C VAL A 148 18.02 -44.80 -47.80
N LEU A 149 19.18 -45.40 -47.50
CA LEU A 149 19.36 -46.85 -47.49
C LEU A 149 19.04 -47.37 -46.10
N ILE A 150 18.05 -48.25 -46.03
CA ILE A 150 17.67 -48.96 -44.81
C ILE A 150 18.49 -50.25 -44.76
N GLN A 151 19.24 -50.42 -43.66
CA GLN A 151 20.12 -51.57 -43.46
C GLN A 151 19.71 -52.39 -42.25
N GLU A 152 19.60 -53.71 -42.42
CA GLU A 152 19.27 -54.63 -41.34
C GLU A 152 20.54 -55.08 -40.60
N HIS A 153 21.66 -55.20 -41.31
CA HIS A 153 22.94 -55.68 -40.76
C HIS A 153 23.99 -54.57 -40.64
N MET A 154 24.59 -54.45 -39.45
CA MET A 154 25.71 -53.53 -39.19
C MET A 154 27.02 -54.11 -39.73
N SER A 155 27.72 -53.38 -40.60
CA SER A 155 29.11 -53.68 -40.95
C SER A 155 30.05 -53.24 -39.82
N LEU A 156 31.02 -54.09 -39.48
CA LEU A 156 31.98 -53.89 -38.38
C LEU A 156 32.98 -52.75 -38.69
N PRO A 157 33.70 -52.17 -37.68
CA PRO A 157 34.55 -50.97 -37.81
C PRO A 157 35.86 -51.11 -38.65
N GLY A 158 35.87 -51.97 -39.67
CA GLY A 158 36.98 -52.15 -40.63
C GLY A 158 36.54 -52.20 -42.10
N ASP A 159 35.23 -52.19 -42.40
CA ASP A 159 34.62 -52.33 -43.73
C ASP A 159 34.35 -50.99 -44.46
N ASP A 160 34.82 -49.86 -43.93
CA ASP A 160 34.52 -48.52 -44.44
C ASP A 160 34.96 -48.27 -45.90
N SER A 161 35.93 -49.04 -46.43
CA SER A 161 36.38 -48.92 -47.83
C SER A 161 35.36 -49.45 -48.84
N LEU A 162 34.70 -50.58 -48.54
CA LEU A 162 33.70 -51.18 -49.45
C LEU A 162 32.40 -50.37 -49.46
N GLY A 163 31.97 -49.90 -48.28
CA GLY A 163 30.80 -49.04 -48.16
C GLY A 163 30.97 -47.70 -48.88
N THR A 164 32.17 -47.11 -48.85
CA THR A 164 32.46 -45.84 -49.54
C THR A 164 32.56 -45.98 -51.05
N GLU A 165 33.16 -47.06 -51.56
CA GLU A 165 33.23 -47.37 -53.00
C GLU A 165 31.82 -47.60 -53.57
N ARG A 166 31.03 -48.51 -52.96
CA ARG A 166 29.66 -48.82 -53.38
C ARG A 166 28.71 -47.61 -53.26
N ALA A 167 28.88 -46.78 -52.23
CA ALA A 167 28.13 -45.52 -52.11
C ALA A 167 28.43 -44.56 -53.27
N SER A 168 29.71 -44.46 -53.68
CA SER A 168 30.11 -43.60 -54.80
C SER A 168 29.56 -44.09 -56.15
N GLU A 169 29.56 -45.41 -56.38
CA GLU A 169 28.96 -46.03 -57.56
C GLU A 169 27.45 -45.81 -57.63
N LEU A 170 26.74 -46.01 -56.52
CA LEU A 170 25.30 -45.79 -56.44
C LEU A 170 24.94 -44.32 -56.68
N CYS A 171 25.69 -43.39 -56.09
CA CYS A 171 25.52 -41.96 -56.33
C CYS A 171 25.76 -41.59 -57.81
N SER A 172 26.79 -42.17 -58.44
CA SER A 172 27.08 -41.95 -59.86
C SER A 172 25.99 -42.52 -60.77
N ALA A 173 25.47 -43.72 -60.48
CA ALA A 173 24.39 -44.33 -61.25
C ALA A 173 23.06 -43.57 -61.12
N CYS A 174 22.82 -42.91 -59.98
CA CYS A 174 21.59 -42.17 -59.71
C CYS A 174 21.67 -40.66 -60.07
N ASP A 175 22.80 -40.16 -60.57
CA ASP A 175 23.14 -38.72 -60.68
C ASP A 175 22.86 -37.91 -59.39
N LEU A 176 23.15 -38.50 -58.22
CA LEU A 176 22.94 -37.87 -56.93
C LEU A 176 24.27 -37.43 -56.31
N SER A 177 24.22 -36.37 -55.51
CA SER A 177 25.40 -35.94 -54.75
C SER A 177 25.66 -36.92 -53.59
N PRO A 178 26.91 -37.13 -53.18
CA PRO A 178 27.22 -37.96 -52.00
C PRO A 178 26.61 -37.39 -50.71
N LYS A 179 26.30 -36.08 -50.68
CA LYS A 179 25.62 -35.42 -49.55
C LYS A 179 24.13 -35.71 -49.45
N SER A 180 23.53 -36.29 -50.50
CA SER A 180 22.11 -36.67 -50.54
C SER A 180 21.87 -38.16 -50.26
N LEU A 181 22.92 -38.94 -50.02
CA LEU A 181 22.85 -40.33 -49.63
C LEU A 181 22.96 -40.44 -48.10
N PHE A 182 22.04 -41.16 -47.47
CA PHE A 182 22.03 -41.44 -46.05
C PHE A 182 21.90 -42.93 -45.81
N VAL A 183 22.64 -43.45 -44.84
CA VAL A 183 22.57 -44.85 -44.42
C VAL A 183 21.91 -44.90 -43.05
N LEU A 184 20.87 -45.73 -42.91
CA LEU A 184 20.10 -45.90 -41.68
C LEU A 184 20.15 -47.37 -41.24
N PRO A 185 20.99 -47.73 -40.25
CA PRO A 185 20.96 -49.05 -39.64
C PRO A 185 19.77 -49.15 -38.69
N ILE A 186 18.81 -50.05 -38.97
CA ILE A 186 17.61 -50.25 -38.13
C ILE A 186 17.93 -51.10 -36.89
N SER A 187 18.99 -51.92 -36.93
CA SER A 187 19.40 -52.78 -35.82
C SER A 187 20.07 -52.05 -34.65
N ASP A 188 20.56 -50.82 -34.84
CA ASP A 188 21.17 -50.01 -33.77
C ASP A 188 20.11 -49.19 -33.01
N THR A 189 19.43 -49.85 -32.08
CA THR A 189 18.38 -49.22 -31.25
C THR A 189 18.90 -48.09 -30.35
N GLN A 190 20.21 -48.01 -30.06
CA GLN A 190 20.78 -47.00 -29.17
C GLN A 190 21.02 -45.68 -29.90
N ASN A 191 21.57 -45.71 -31.13
CA ASN A 191 21.90 -44.50 -31.89
C ASN A 191 20.88 -44.14 -32.98
N PHE A 192 19.85 -44.97 -33.20
CA PHE A 192 18.79 -44.74 -34.21
C PHE A 192 18.26 -43.30 -34.22
N PHE A 193 17.98 -42.73 -33.03
CA PHE A 193 17.46 -41.38 -32.90
C PHE A 193 18.46 -40.29 -33.33
N GLY A 194 19.77 -40.53 -33.13
CA GLY A 194 20.84 -39.64 -33.56
C GLY A 194 21.07 -39.65 -35.08
N TYR A 195 20.87 -40.79 -35.74
CA TYR A 195 20.83 -40.85 -37.22
C TYR A 195 19.66 -40.03 -37.77
N ILE A 196 18.47 -40.18 -37.18
CA ILE A 196 17.29 -39.42 -37.58
C ILE A 196 17.53 -37.92 -37.41
N GLN A 197 18.06 -37.45 -36.27
CA GLN A 197 18.34 -36.02 -36.06
C GLN A 197 19.31 -35.46 -37.13
N ARG A 198 20.37 -36.20 -37.48
CA ARG A 198 21.28 -35.79 -38.55
C ARG A 198 20.59 -35.72 -39.92
N MET A 199 19.70 -36.66 -40.22
CA MET A 199 18.88 -36.62 -41.43
C MET A 199 17.92 -35.43 -41.44
N GLU A 200 17.27 -35.11 -40.33
CA GLU A 200 16.39 -33.93 -40.23
C GLU A 200 17.14 -32.63 -40.50
N VAL A 201 18.37 -32.48 -39.98
CA VAL A 201 19.25 -31.33 -40.28
C VAL A 201 19.57 -31.25 -41.77
N ALA A 202 19.94 -32.38 -42.38
CA ALA A 202 20.28 -32.42 -43.80
C ALA A 202 19.06 -32.18 -44.71
N PHE A 203 17.89 -32.72 -44.36
CA PHE A 203 16.64 -32.45 -45.05
C PHE A 203 16.26 -30.98 -44.98
N LEU A 204 16.44 -30.35 -43.82
CA LEU A 204 16.24 -28.91 -43.67
C LEU A 204 17.18 -28.12 -44.59
N GLU A 205 18.48 -28.46 -44.65
CA GLU A 205 19.44 -27.77 -45.52
C GLU A 205 19.07 -27.89 -47.00
N MET A 206 18.70 -29.10 -47.45
CA MET A 206 18.21 -29.33 -48.81
C MET A 206 16.94 -28.53 -49.11
N ALA A 207 16.01 -28.47 -48.17
CA ALA A 207 14.79 -27.66 -48.30
C ALA A 207 15.11 -26.16 -48.36
N LYS A 208 16.03 -25.67 -47.52
CA LYS A 208 16.49 -24.27 -47.56
C LYS A 208 17.09 -23.90 -48.91
N SER A 209 17.87 -24.80 -49.52
CA SER A 209 18.42 -24.62 -50.87
C SER A 209 17.32 -24.52 -51.94
N TYR A 210 16.30 -25.39 -51.87
CA TYR A 210 15.13 -25.34 -52.76
C TYR A 210 14.44 -23.97 -52.70
N TYR A 211 14.05 -23.52 -51.50
CA TYR A 211 13.36 -22.24 -51.35
C TYR A 211 14.25 -21.06 -51.75
N GLN A 212 15.57 -21.13 -51.53
CA GLN A 212 16.49 -20.09 -51.98
C GLN A 212 16.54 -19.98 -53.52
N ASN A 213 16.49 -21.10 -54.24
CA ASN A 213 16.43 -21.10 -55.70
C ASN A 213 15.11 -20.53 -56.21
N GLU A 214 13.98 -20.93 -55.63
CA GLU A 214 12.67 -20.38 -56.00
C GLU A 214 12.58 -18.87 -55.70
N ILE A 215 13.15 -18.40 -54.58
CA ILE A 215 13.26 -16.98 -54.27
C ILE A 215 14.09 -16.24 -55.35
N LYS A 216 15.21 -16.80 -55.80
CA LYS A 216 16.03 -16.21 -56.87
C LYS A 216 15.24 -16.10 -58.18
N THR A 217 14.51 -17.14 -58.56
CA THR A 217 13.65 -17.12 -59.76
C THR A 217 12.58 -16.05 -59.67
N ILE A 218 11.88 -15.94 -58.53
CA ILE A 218 10.84 -14.92 -58.32
C ILE A 218 11.44 -13.51 -58.31
N LYS A 219 12.64 -13.32 -57.76
CA LYS A 219 13.35 -12.03 -57.80
C LYS A 219 13.71 -11.62 -59.23
N ALA A 220 14.30 -12.53 -60.02
CA ALA A 220 14.62 -12.27 -61.42
C ALA A 220 13.37 -11.88 -62.22
N HIS A 221 12.24 -12.56 -61.99
CA HIS A 221 10.97 -12.19 -62.61
C HIS A 221 10.46 -10.81 -62.16
N LYS A 222 10.63 -10.46 -60.88
CA LYS A 222 10.23 -9.16 -60.34
C LYS A 222 11.03 -8.00 -60.96
N GLU A 223 12.31 -8.21 -61.25
CA GLU A 223 13.18 -7.22 -61.90
C GLU A 223 12.76 -6.90 -63.34
N GLN A 224 12.13 -7.85 -64.02
CA GLN A 224 11.60 -7.70 -65.38
C GLN A 224 10.26 -6.95 -65.44
N LEU A 225 9.66 -6.59 -64.30
CA LEU A 225 8.35 -5.94 -64.25
C LEU A 225 8.44 -4.41 -64.34
N ASN A 226 7.52 -3.81 -65.10
CA ASN A 226 7.30 -2.37 -65.12
C ASN A 226 6.50 -1.90 -63.87
N LYS A 227 7.02 -0.88 -63.17
CA LYS A 227 6.46 -0.34 -61.92
C LYS A 227 5.09 0.32 -62.09
N THR A 228 4.75 0.85 -63.26
CA THR A 228 3.47 1.56 -63.47
C THR A 228 2.33 0.61 -63.85
N THR A 229 2.59 -0.39 -64.69
CA THR A 229 1.55 -1.31 -65.20
C THR A 229 1.37 -2.57 -64.35
N HIS A 230 2.41 -3.01 -63.63
CA HIS A 230 2.41 -4.29 -62.92
C HIS A 230 2.48 -4.15 -61.39
N GLN A 231 1.94 -3.07 -60.82
CA GLN A 231 1.93 -2.81 -59.37
C GLN A 231 1.40 -4.01 -58.55
N LEU A 232 0.30 -4.64 -58.99
CA LEU A 232 -0.28 -5.83 -58.35
C LEU A 232 0.68 -7.04 -58.34
N LEU A 233 1.49 -7.18 -59.40
CA LEU A 233 2.50 -8.22 -59.46
C LEU A 233 3.67 -7.93 -58.52
N PHE A 234 4.06 -6.66 -58.30
CA PHE A 234 5.09 -6.32 -57.31
C PHE A 234 4.70 -6.79 -55.91
N VAL A 235 3.45 -6.52 -55.49
CA VAL A 235 2.91 -7.00 -54.21
C VAL A 235 2.94 -8.53 -54.16
N ARG A 236 2.43 -9.21 -55.20
CA ARG A 236 2.40 -10.67 -55.30
C ARG A 236 3.79 -11.29 -55.17
N HIS A 237 4.77 -10.83 -55.96
CA HIS A 237 6.11 -11.41 -55.97
C HIS A 237 6.82 -11.16 -54.64
N GLN A 238 6.65 -9.97 -54.06
CA GLN A 238 7.22 -9.66 -52.75
C GLN A 238 6.60 -10.51 -51.63
N PHE A 239 5.27 -10.72 -51.65
CA PHE A 239 4.60 -11.62 -50.72
C PHE A 239 5.15 -13.05 -50.81
N LYS A 240 5.32 -13.58 -52.03
CA LYS A 240 5.87 -14.94 -52.24
C LYS A 240 7.30 -15.07 -51.74
N ILE A 241 8.15 -14.05 -51.97
CA ILE A 241 9.52 -14.02 -51.44
C ILE A 241 9.49 -14.06 -49.91
N ALA A 242 8.65 -13.25 -49.27
CA ALA A 242 8.52 -13.24 -47.82
C ALA A 242 8.04 -14.60 -47.28
N PHE A 243 6.99 -15.17 -47.88
CA PHE A 243 6.44 -16.47 -47.48
C PHE A 243 7.45 -17.62 -47.62
N PHE A 244 8.25 -17.66 -48.69
CA PHE A 244 9.32 -18.64 -48.80
C PHE A 244 10.44 -18.45 -47.77
N ASN A 245 10.75 -17.21 -47.38
CA ASN A 245 11.67 -16.98 -46.25
C ASN A 245 11.04 -17.40 -44.91
N GLU A 246 9.72 -17.28 -44.75
CA GLU A 246 9.00 -17.81 -43.57
C GLU A 246 9.13 -19.34 -43.49
N ILE A 247 8.88 -20.05 -44.61
CA ILE A 247 9.06 -21.51 -44.69
C ILE A 247 10.52 -21.92 -44.42
N LYS A 248 11.48 -21.13 -44.93
CA LYS A 248 12.91 -21.32 -44.68
C LYS A 248 13.31 -21.12 -43.21
N GLN A 249 12.41 -20.62 -42.36
CA GLN A 249 12.62 -20.23 -40.95
C GLN A 249 13.50 -18.99 -40.78
N ASP A 250 13.66 -18.16 -41.82
CA ASP A 250 14.37 -16.88 -41.74
C ASP A 250 13.37 -15.75 -41.42
N TYR A 251 12.84 -15.75 -40.19
CA TYR A 251 11.74 -14.87 -39.77
C TYR A 251 12.04 -13.37 -39.92
N GLN A 252 13.27 -12.94 -39.59
CA GLN A 252 13.69 -11.53 -39.71
C GLN A 252 13.65 -11.02 -41.17
N VAL A 253 14.10 -11.84 -42.13
CA VAL A 253 14.06 -11.49 -43.56
C VAL A 253 12.63 -11.54 -44.08
N SER A 254 11.83 -12.50 -43.60
CA SER A 254 10.42 -12.61 -43.95
C SER A 254 9.62 -11.37 -43.51
N ILE A 255 9.79 -10.90 -42.27
CA ILE A 255 9.13 -9.67 -41.77
C ILE A 255 9.48 -8.46 -42.63
N LYS A 256 10.76 -8.25 -42.95
CA LYS A 256 11.20 -7.17 -43.86
C LYS A 256 10.53 -7.31 -45.24
N GLY A 257 10.46 -8.55 -45.74
CA GLY A 257 9.77 -8.90 -46.97
C GLY A 257 8.28 -8.51 -46.96
N TYR A 258 7.56 -8.86 -45.89
CA TYR A 258 6.14 -8.53 -45.73
C TYR A 258 5.90 -7.03 -45.53
N LYS A 259 6.73 -6.34 -44.73
CA LYS A 259 6.67 -4.88 -44.58
C LYS A 259 6.86 -4.18 -45.94
N GLN A 260 7.77 -4.68 -46.78
CA GLN A 260 7.94 -4.17 -48.14
C GLN A 260 6.76 -4.48 -49.06
N ALA A 261 6.16 -5.68 -48.95
CA ALA A 261 4.93 -6.00 -49.69
C ALA A 261 3.77 -5.08 -49.30
N PHE A 262 3.67 -4.74 -48.01
CA PHE A 262 2.70 -3.79 -47.49
C PHE A 262 2.96 -2.38 -48.04
N ALA A 263 4.22 -1.94 -48.10
CA ALA A 263 4.58 -0.66 -48.72
C ALA A 263 4.17 -0.59 -50.20
N TYR A 264 4.49 -1.62 -51.00
CA TYR A 264 4.05 -1.69 -52.40
C TYR A 264 2.52 -1.72 -52.53
N LEU A 265 1.81 -2.36 -51.60
CA LEU A 265 0.36 -2.38 -51.61
C LEU A 265 -0.23 -0.97 -51.41
N MET A 266 0.43 -0.11 -50.63
CA MET A 266 0.00 1.29 -50.45
C MET A 266 0.26 2.17 -51.68
N GLU A 267 1.17 1.76 -52.58
CA GLU A 267 1.43 2.43 -53.86
C GLU A 267 0.43 2.04 -54.96
N VAL A 268 -0.34 0.97 -54.76
CA VAL A 268 -1.38 0.53 -55.71
C VAL A 268 -2.50 1.56 -55.76
N ARG A 269 -2.87 1.98 -56.98
CA ARG A 269 -4.01 2.88 -57.19
C ARG A 269 -5.31 2.23 -56.70
N VAL A 270 -5.95 2.87 -55.73
CA VAL A 270 -7.24 2.42 -55.18
C VAL A 270 -8.39 2.80 -56.12
N THR A 271 -9.23 1.83 -56.44
CA THR A 271 -10.50 1.96 -57.18
C THR A 271 -11.61 1.22 -56.43
N ALA A 272 -12.87 1.56 -56.68
CA ALA A 272 -14.01 0.89 -56.03
C ALA A 272 -14.03 -0.64 -56.27
N THR A 273 -13.47 -1.10 -57.39
CA THR A 273 -13.43 -2.52 -57.77
C THR A 273 -12.32 -3.31 -57.08
N ASN A 274 -11.18 -2.68 -56.79
CA ASN A 274 -10.02 -3.35 -56.19
C ASN A 274 -9.89 -3.10 -54.68
N PHE A 275 -10.67 -2.18 -54.12
CA PHE A 275 -10.53 -1.76 -52.72
C PHE A 275 -10.68 -2.93 -51.73
N LEU A 276 -11.66 -3.82 -51.93
CA LEU A 276 -11.84 -5.00 -51.08
C LEU A 276 -10.61 -5.93 -51.14
N GLU A 277 -10.06 -6.15 -52.33
CA GLU A 277 -8.89 -7.01 -52.50
C GLU A 277 -7.65 -6.41 -51.83
N ILE A 278 -7.42 -5.10 -52.01
CA ILE A 278 -6.36 -4.36 -51.32
C ILE A 278 -6.54 -4.46 -49.81
N LYS A 279 -7.75 -4.27 -49.30
CA LYS A 279 -8.08 -4.30 -47.87
C LYS A 279 -7.87 -5.69 -47.27
N THR A 280 -8.31 -6.74 -47.96
CA THR A 280 -8.15 -8.14 -47.53
C THR A 280 -6.68 -8.52 -47.47
N ILE A 281 -5.90 -8.17 -48.50
CA ILE A 281 -4.48 -8.51 -48.57
C ILE A 281 -3.65 -7.65 -47.60
N ALA A 282 -4.04 -6.41 -47.36
CA ALA A 282 -3.47 -5.59 -46.30
C ALA A 282 -3.67 -6.26 -44.94
N GLY A 283 -4.86 -6.80 -44.67
CA GLY A 283 -5.15 -7.59 -43.47
C GLY A 283 -4.26 -8.84 -43.36
N PHE A 284 -4.07 -9.59 -44.45
CA PHE A 284 -3.18 -10.77 -44.45
C PHE A 284 -1.72 -10.42 -44.18
N LEU A 285 -1.22 -9.35 -44.81
CA LEU A 285 0.13 -8.86 -44.59
C LEU A 285 0.31 -8.38 -43.14
N ASN A 286 -0.65 -7.60 -42.63
CA ASN A 286 -0.68 -7.12 -41.26
C ASN A 286 -0.68 -8.27 -40.25
N TYR A 287 -1.53 -9.28 -40.47
CA TYR A 287 -1.57 -10.50 -39.67
C TYR A 287 -0.22 -11.21 -39.63
N LYS A 288 0.40 -11.48 -40.79
CA LYS A 288 1.71 -12.15 -40.86
C LYS A 288 2.80 -11.33 -40.18
N ILE A 289 2.82 -10.01 -40.37
CA ILE A 289 3.80 -9.13 -39.71
C ILE A 289 3.62 -9.17 -38.19
N CYS A 290 2.41 -8.95 -37.68
CA CYS A 290 2.12 -8.97 -36.24
C CYS A 290 2.44 -10.34 -35.63
N LYS A 291 1.99 -11.43 -36.26
CA LYS A 291 2.25 -12.80 -35.79
C LYS A 291 3.74 -13.09 -35.65
N LEU A 292 4.54 -12.77 -36.68
CA LEU A 292 5.97 -13.01 -36.65
C LEU A 292 6.69 -12.11 -35.63
N LEU A 293 6.28 -10.85 -35.49
CA LEU A 293 6.83 -9.95 -34.46
C LEU A 293 6.53 -10.43 -33.04
N PHE A 294 5.32 -10.94 -32.78
CA PHE A 294 4.98 -11.57 -31.51
C PHE A 294 5.79 -12.84 -31.24
N MET A 295 6.04 -13.67 -32.26
CA MET A 295 6.90 -14.85 -32.09
C MET A 295 8.36 -14.49 -31.78
N LEU A 296 8.83 -13.32 -32.23
CA LEU A 296 10.17 -12.81 -31.92
C LEU A 296 10.21 -12.00 -30.62
N SER A 297 9.12 -11.98 -29.83
CA SER A 297 8.99 -11.22 -28.59
C SER A 297 9.15 -9.70 -28.77
N GLU A 298 8.73 -9.16 -29.91
CA GLU A 298 8.73 -7.72 -30.23
C GLU A 298 7.28 -7.13 -30.26
N PRO A 299 6.55 -7.08 -29.13
CA PRO A 299 5.15 -6.66 -29.10
C PRO A 299 4.95 -5.18 -29.44
N MET A 300 5.91 -4.31 -29.12
CA MET A 300 5.81 -2.86 -29.39
C MET A 300 5.79 -2.57 -30.90
N ASP A 301 6.63 -3.26 -31.66
CA ASP A 301 6.67 -3.13 -33.11
C ASP A 301 5.43 -3.73 -33.77
N ALA A 302 4.90 -4.82 -33.22
CA ALA A 302 3.62 -5.40 -33.67
C ALA A 302 2.47 -4.40 -33.48
N ILE A 303 2.35 -3.79 -32.28
CA ILE A 303 1.32 -2.80 -31.97
C ILE A 303 1.48 -1.55 -32.83
N SER A 304 2.71 -1.06 -33.02
CA SER A 304 3.01 0.11 -33.87
C SER A 304 2.59 -0.14 -35.31
N GLN A 305 2.92 -1.31 -35.85
CA GLN A 305 2.52 -1.69 -37.21
C GLN A 305 0.99 -1.80 -37.33
N PHE A 306 0.33 -2.41 -36.34
CA PHE A 306 -1.13 -2.54 -36.34
C PHE A 306 -1.82 -1.18 -36.28
N ARG A 307 -1.36 -0.26 -35.42
CA ARG A 307 -1.89 1.11 -35.36
C ARG A 307 -1.78 1.80 -36.71
N LYS A 308 -0.60 1.73 -37.35
CA LYS A 308 -0.39 2.26 -38.71
C LYS A 308 -1.37 1.65 -39.72
N HIS A 309 -1.62 0.34 -39.63
CA HIS A 309 -2.58 -0.33 -40.49
C HIS A 309 -4.02 0.20 -40.28
N ILE A 310 -4.47 0.30 -39.03
CA ILE A 310 -5.80 0.82 -38.71
C ILE A 310 -5.95 2.28 -39.12
N ASP A 311 -4.97 3.14 -38.84
CA ASP A 311 -5.02 4.57 -39.19
C ASP A 311 -5.20 4.81 -40.70
N ILE A 312 -4.62 3.94 -41.54
CA ILE A 312 -4.76 4.02 -42.99
C ILE A 312 -6.16 3.62 -43.48
N PHE A 313 -6.75 2.58 -42.88
CA PHE A 313 -8.00 2.00 -43.38
C PHE A 313 -9.26 2.52 -42.67
N LYS A 314 -9.16 3.02 -41.43
CA LYS A 314 -10.31 3.49 -40.64
C LYS A 314 -11.13 4.58 -41.33
N SER A 315 -10.50 5.44 -42.11
CA SER A 315 -11.16 6.55 -42.85
C SER A 315 -11.59 6.18 -44.27
N LYS A 316 -11.16 5.03 -44.80
CA LYS A 316 -11.42 4.59 -46.18
C LYS A 316 -12.61 3.64 -46.19
N SER A 317 -13.82 4.20 -46.18
CA SER A 317 -15.06 3.44 -46.32
C SER A 317 -15.76 3.76 -47.63
N GLU A 318 -15.53 2.92 -48.64
CA GLU A 318 -16.23 2.98 -49.92
C GLU A 318 -16.56 1.53 -50.36
N PRO A 319 -17.78 1.23 -50.86
CA PRO A 319 -18.96 2.08 -51.04
C PRO A 319 -19.82 2.27 -49.77
N LYS A 320 -20.57 3.38 -49.70
CA LYS A 320 -21.45 3.71 -48.55
C LYS A 320 -22.53 2.67 -48.26
N GLU A 321 -22.99 1.94 -49.29
CA GLU A 321 -23.99 0.88 -49.18
C GLU A 321 -23.49 -0.37 -48.42
N LEU A 322 -22.17 -0.49 -48.24
CA LEU A 322 -21.50 -1.62 -47.57
C LEU A 322 -20.65 -1.15 -46.38
N GLU A 323 -21.01 -0.02 -45.76
CA GLU A 323 -20.27 0.51 -44.60
C GLU A 323 -20.26 -0.47 -43.41
N PHE A 324 -21.31 -1.28 -43.26
CA PHE A 324 -21.37 -2.32 -42.23
C PHE A 324 -20.30 -3.40 -42.42
N GLU A 325 -19.97 -3.79 -43.66
CA GLU A 325 -18.85 -4.72 -43.94
C GLU A 325 -17.50 -4.09 -43.57
N HIS A 326 -17.40 -2.75 -43.68
CA HIS A 326 -16.20 -2.06 -43.25
C HIS A 326 -15.99 -2.19 -41.74
N ALA A 327 -17.05 -1.95 -40.96
CA ALA A 327 -17.06 -2.14 -39.51
C ALA A 327 -16.83 -3.61 -39.12
N ALA A 328 -17.40 -4.57 -39.87
CA ALA A 328 -17.15 -6.00 -39.68
C ALA A 328 -15.67 -6.35 -39.81
N TRP A 329 -15.03 -5.91 -40.88
CA TRP A 329 -13.61 -6.16 -41.09
C TRP A 329 -12.75 -5.49 -40.01
N LEU A 330 -13.04 -4.24 -39.62
CA LEU A 330 -12.30 -3.56 -38.55
C LEU A 330 -12.42 -4.31 -37.22
N SER A 331 -13.65 -4.71 -36.86
CA SER A 331 -13.91 -5.54 -35.68
C SER A 331 -13.06 -6.81 -35.70
N LYS A 332 -13.02 -7.50 -36.84
CA LYS A 332 -12.22 -8.71 -37.01
C LYS A 332 -10.71 -8.46 -36.91
N GLN A 333 -10.18 -7.37 -37.47
CA GLN A 333 -8.76 -7.02 -37.35
C GLN A 333 -8.35 -6.80 -35.87
N PHE A 334 -9.16 -6.09 -35.09
CA PHE A 334 -8.91 -5.91 -33.66
C PHE A 334 -8.99 -7.23 -32.89
N PHE A 335 -9.97 -8.08 -33.20
CA PHE A 335 -10.11 -9.40 -32.60
C PHE A 335 -8.89 -10.29 -32.86
N ILE A 336 -8.45 -10.39 -34.12
CA ILE A 336 -7.28 -11.18 -34.54
C ILE A 336 -6.02 -10.71 -33.83
N LEU A 337 -5.81 -9.40 -33.67
CA LEU A 337 -4.66 -8.90 -32.92
C LEU A 337 -4.75 -9.30 -31.45
N GLY A 338 -5.94 -9.22 -30.85
CA GLY A 338 -6.20 -9.70 -29.49
C GLY A 338 -5.82 -11.16 -29.31
N GLU A 339 -6.25 -12.03 -30.23
CA GLU A 339 -5.90 -13.46 -30.21
C GLU A 339 -4.41 -13.71 -30.37
N LEU A 340 -3.75 -13.05 -31.33
CA LEU A 340 -2.30 -13.16 -31.53
C LEU A 340 -1.52 -12.73 -30.29
N PHE A 341 -1.96 -11.66 -29.63
CA PHE A 341 -1.30 -11.17 -28.43
C PHE A 341 -1.55 -12.11 -27.24
N GLU A 342 -2.75 -12.67 -27.11
CA GLU A 342 -3.02 -13.72 -26.11
C GLU A 342 -2.16 -14.97 -26.34
N GLN A 343 -2.04 -15.42 -27.59
CA GLN A 343 -1.15 -16.53 -27.95
C GLN A 343 0.31 -16.22 -27.60
N ALA A 344 0.78 -15.00 -27.84
CA ALA A 344 2.12 -14.57 -27.46
C ALA A 344 2.34 -14.63 -25.94
N ILE A 345 1.34 -14.21 -25.16
CA ILE A 345 1.39 -14.29 -23.69
C ILE A 345 1.47 -15.75 -23.23
N THR A 346 0.66 -16.64 -23.82
CA THR A 346 0.73 -18.08 -23.52
C THR A 346 2.08 -18.70 -23.93
N ALA A 347 2.75 -18.15 -24.95
CA ALA A 347 4.07 -18.57 -25.40
C ALA A 347 5.23 -18.00 -24.55
N GLY A 348 4.95 -17.22 -23.49
CA GLY A 348 5.95 -16.72 -22.54
C GLY A 348 6.19 -15.21 -22.59
N LEU A 349 5.42 -14.45 -23.38
CA LEU A 349 5.50 -12.99 -23.36
C LEU A 349 4.88 -12.44 -22.05
N VAL A 350 5.59 -11.53 -21.36
CA VAL A 350 5.07 -10.90 -20.13
C VAL A 350 4.23 -9.67 -20.51
N PRO A 351 2.90 -9.68 -20.25
CA PRO A 351 2.04 -8.55 -20.58
C PRO A 351 2.19 -7.40 -19.59
N SER A 352 2.05 -6.17 -20.08
CA SER A 352 1.94 -4.97 -19.25
C SER A 352 0.48 -4.73 -18.85
N GLN A 353 0.24 -4.10 -17.70
CA GLN A 353 -1.10 -3.70 -17.25
C GLN A 353 -1.76 -2.68 -18.20
N THR A 354 -0.98 -1.89 -18.94
CA THR A 354 -1.49 -0.90 -19.90
C THR A 354 -1.56 -1.40 -21.34
N GLN A 355 -0.92 -2.55 -21.63
CA GLN A 355 -0.84 -3.13 -22.95
C GLN A 355 -1.10 -4.63 -22.86
N HIS A 356 -2.37 -4.99 -22.97
CA HIS A 356 -2.84 -6.36 -22.90
C HIS A 356 -3.98 -6.61 -23.91
N PRO A 357 -4.30 -7.88 -24.24
CA PRO A 357 -5.29 -8.24 -25.27
C PRO A 357 -6.69 -7.67 -25.02
N GLY A 358 -7.11 -7.52 -23.75
CA GLY A 358 -8.44 -7.01 -23.39
C GLY A 358 -8.84 -5.67 -24.02
N TYR A 359 -7.90 -4.76 -24.29
CA TYR A 359 -8.19 -3.50 -24.97
C TYR A 359 -8.61 -3.74 -26.43
N TYR A 360 -7.94 -4.64 -27.14
CA TYR A 360 -8.24 -4.96 -28.53
C TYR A 360 -9.55 -5.73 -28.67
N TYR A 361 -9.87 -6.65 -27.74
CA TYR A 361 -11.19 -7.27 -27.70
C TYR A 361 -12.32 -6.26 -27.42
N HIS A 362 -12.07 -5.25 -26.57
CA HIS A 362 -13.03 -4.18 -26.34
C HIS A 362 -13.26 -3.33 -27.60
N GLU A 363 -12.18 -2.88 -28.26
CA GLU A 363 -12.30 -2.14 -29.53
C GLU A 363 -12.98 -2.98 -30.63
N ALA A 364 -12.73 -4.29 -30.68
CA ALA A 364 -13.43 -5.20 -31.58
C ALA A 364 -14.94 -5.21 -31.32
N ALA A 365 -15.36 -5.26 -30.05
CA ALA A 365 -16.76 -5.16 -29.66
C ALA A 365 -17.38 -3.80 -30.03
N LEU A 366 -16.66 -2.69 -29.84
CA LEU A 366 -17.14 -1.36 -30.24
C LEU A 366 -17.40 -1.29 -31.76
N GLN A 367 -16.49 -1.83 -32.57
CA GLN A 367 -16.69 -1.89 -34.02
C GLN A 367 -17.85 -2.83 -34.41
N ALA A 368 -18.08 -3.91 -33.66
CA ALA A 368 -19.25 -4.77 -33.86
C ALA A 368 -20.58 -4.07 -33.50
N ILE A 369 -20.59 -3.21 -32.47
CA ILE A 369 -21.75 -2.35 -32.15
C ILE A 369 -22.00 -1.35 -33.28
N VAL A 370 -20.94 -0.76 -33.86
CA VAL A 370 -21.06 0.12 -35.04
C VAL A 370 -21.60 -0.65 -36.25
N ARG A 371 -21.10 -1.87 -36.50
CA ARG A 371 -21.63 -2.78 -37.55
C ARG A 371 -23.12 -3.02 -37.39
N LYS A 372 -23.58 -3.35 -36.17
CA LYS A 372 -25.00 -3.54 -35.84
C LYS A 372 -25.82 -2.29 -36.16
N ARG A 373 -25.39 -1.11 -35.72
CA ARG A 373 -26.08 0.17 -35.98
C ARG A 373 -26.14 0.51 -37.48
N LEU A 374 -25.06 0.28 -38.21
CA LEU A 374 -25.01 0.51 -39.66
C LEU A 374 -25.89 -0.49 -40.42
N CYS A 375 -25.91 -1.75 -40.01
CA CYS A 375 -26.81 -2.76 -40.56
C CYS A 375 -28.27 -2.32 -40.41
N TYR A 376 -28.71 -1.89 -39.23
CA TYR A 376 -30.06 -1.34 -39.05
C TYR A 376 -30.32 -0.11 -39.92
N LYS A 377 -29.35 0.81 -40.05
CA LYS A 377 -29.54 2.03 -40.86
C LYS A 377 -29.63 1.75 -42.37
N ILE A 378 -28.85 0.80 -42.88
CA ILE A 378 -28.65 0.57 -44.32
C ILE A 378 -29.51 -0.59 -44.83
N CYS A 379 -29.59 -1.69 -44.09
CA CYS A 379 -30.19 -2.95 -44.55
C CYS A 379 -31.67 -3.10 -44.20
N GLN A 380 -32.23 -2.25 -43.31
CA GLN A 380 -33.61 -2.36 -42.82
C GLN A 380 -34.69 -2.29 -43.92
N TYR A 381 -34.39 -1.69 -45.07
CA TYR A 381 -35.33 -1.53 -46.18
C TYR A 381 -35.14 -2.58 -47.30
N VAL A 382 -34.26 -3.57 -47.11
CA VAL A 382 -33.96 -4.60 -48.11
C VAL A 382 -34.88 -5.80 -47.90
N TYR A 383 -35.83 -5.96 -48.81
CA TYR A 383 -36.71 -7.13 -48.86
C TYR A 383 -36.29 -8.03 -50.03
N MET A 384 -35.87 -9.25 -49.71
CA MET A 384 -35.51 -10.30 -50.68
C MET A 384 -36.08 -11.63 -50.16
N ASN A 385 -36.61 -12.48 -51.04
CA ASN A 385 -37.04 -13.82 -50.65
C ASN A 385 -35.85 -14.78 -50.68
N GLU A 386 -35.90 -15.89 -49.92
CA GLU A 386 -34.83 -16.90 -49.93
C GLU A 386 -34.56 -17.46 -51.35
N ASN A 387 -35.60 -17.63 -52.17
CA ASN A 387 -35.45 -18.08 -53.56
C ASN A 387 -34.70 -17.07 -54.44
N ASP A 388 -34.95 -15.77 -54.25
CA ASP A 388 -34.26 -14.70 -55.01
C ASP A 388 -32.80 -14.56 -54.56
N TYR A 389 -32.53 -14.78 -53.26
CA TYR A 389 -31.19 -14.82 -52.70
C TYR A 389 -30.37 -16.02 -53.24
N GLN A 390 -30.95 -17.22 -53.25
CA GLN A 390 -30.33 -18.41 -53.84
C GLN A 390 -30.12 -18.26 -55.35
N GLY A 391 -31.08 -17.65 -56.05
CA GLY A 391 -30.96 -17.29 -57.46
C GLY A 391 -29.78 -16.34 -57.73
N ALA A 392 -29.59 -15.31 -56.90
CA ALA A 392 -28.44 -14.41 -57.00
C ALA A 392 -27.10 -15.10 -56.72
N ILE A 393 -27.02 -15.95 -55.68
CA ILE A 393 -25.80 -16.69 -55.34
C ILE A 393 -25.41 -17.71 -56.42
N SER A 394 -26.38 -18.36 -57.05
CA SER A 394 -26.11 -19.34 -58.11
C SER A 394 -25.38 -18.75 -59.32
N LYS A 395 -25.52 -17.43 -59.55
CA LYS A 395 -24.80 -16.68 -60.60
C LYS A 395 -23.34 -16.39 -60.24
N PHE A 396 -22.92 -16.62 -58.99
CA PHE A 396 -21.56 -16.30 -58.53
C PHE A 396 -20.54 -17.33 -58.98
N SER A 397 -19.39 -16.85 -59.44
CA SER A 397 -18.27 -17.69 -59.86
C SER A 397 -17.33 -18.01 -58.70
N PRO A 398 -16.61 -19.14 -58.74
CA PRO A 398 -15.61 -19.45 -57.73
C PRO A 398 -14.47 -18.41 -57.76
N LEU A 399 -14.06 -17.96 -56.57
CA LEU A 399 -13.03 -16.94 -56.43
C LEU A 399 -11.63 -17.49 -56.80
N GLU A 400 -11.01 -16.93 -57.84
CA GLU A 400 -9.62 -17.25 -58.21
C GLU A 400 -8.59 -16.53 -57.32
N PHE A 401 -8.94 -15.34 -56.81
CA PHE A 401 -8.07 -14.49 -56.00
C PHE A 401 -8.76 -14.08 -54.69
N TYR A 402 -7.95 -13.82 -53.66
CA TYR A 402 -8.46 -13.42 -52.35
C TYR A 402 -9.01 -11.99 -52.36
N GLY A 403 -10.14 -11.77 -51.68
CA GLY A 403 -10.74 -10.44 -51.53
C GLY A 403 -11.41 -9.89 -52.78
N GLN A 404 -11.67 -10.73 -53.80
CA GLN A 404 -12.52 -10.37 -54.94
C GLN A 404 -13.99 -10.61 -54.61
N ARG A 405 -14.88 -9.83 -55.25
CA ARG A 405 -16.32 -10.05 -55.15
C ARG A 405 -16.73 -11.24 -56.04
N PRO A 406 -17.57 -12.18 -55.57
CA PRO A 406 -17.95 -13.36 -56.35
C PRO A 406 -18.66 -13.07 -57.69
N TRP A 407 -19.32 -11.91 -57.81
CA TRP A 407 -19.95 -11.44 -59.05
C TRP A 407 -19.03 -10.59 -59.95
N ARG A 408 -17.75 -10.42 -59.60
CA ARG A 408 -16.73 -9.71 -60.40
C ARG A 408 -15.38 -10.45 -60.41
N PRO A 409 -15.31 -11.71 -60.87
CA PRO A 409 -14.05 -12.45 -60.89
C PRO A 409 -13.07 -11.83 -61.90
N GLY A 410 -11.93 -11.31 -61.41
CA GLY A 410 -10.83 -10.86 -62.27
C GLY A 410 -10.97 -9.49 -62.95
N CYS A 411 -12.04 -8.73 -62.72
CA CYS A 411 -12.27 -7.41 -63.33
C CYS A 411 -11.57 -6.29 -62.54
N GLN A 412 -10.27 -6.08 -62.77
CA GLN A 412 -9.50 -5.07 -62.01
C GLN A 412 -9.12 -3.79 -62.76
N SER A 413 -9.32 -3.64 -64.07
CA SER A 413 -8.98 -2.34 -64.68
C SER A 413 -9.58 -1.94 -66.03
N LEU A 414 -10.26 -2.80 -66.82
CA LEU A 414 -10.62 -2.42 -68.21
C LEU A 414 -11.98 -2.90 -68.72
N GLU A 415 -12.62 -3.88 -68.08
CA GLU A 415 -13.94 -4.36 -68.51
C GLU A 415 -15.04 -3.50 -67.86
N PRO A 416 -16.05 -3.04 -68.63
CA PRO A 416 -17.16 -2.29 -68.08
C PRO A 416 -17.92 -3.13 -67.05
N LEU A 417 -18.24 -2.52 -65.92
CA LEU A 417 -18.98 -3.16 -64.84
C LEU A 417 -20.43 -3.40 -65.26
N ASP A 418 -20.93 -4.62 -65.03
CA ASP A 418 -22.36 -4.87 -65.08
C ASP A 418 -23.02 -4.21 -63.85
N ILE A 419 -23.82 -3.17 -64.12
CA ILE A 419 -24.49 -2.35 -63.10
C ILE A 419 -25.62 -3.13 -62.43
N GLU A 420 -26.25 -4.07 -63.14
CA GLU A 420 -27.37 -4.86 -62.62
C GLU A 420 -26.86 -5.96 -61.69
N LEU A 421 -25.84 -6.71 -62.11
CA LEU A 421 -25.19 -7.71 -61.25
C LEU A 421 -24.57 -7.08 -60.00
N GLU A 422 -24.05 -5.85 -60.09
CA GLU A 422 -23.54 -5.14 -58.90
C GLU A 422 -24.66 -4.82 -57.90
N LYS A 423 -25.80 -4.32 -58.38
CA LYS A 423 -26.95 -4.02 -57.50
C LYS A 423 -27.54 -5.28 -56.89
N GLU A 424 -27.65 -6.36 -57.65
CA GLU A 424 -28.07 -7.67 -57.15
C GLU A 424 -27.10 -8.21 -56.09
N GLY A 425 -25.79 -8.13 -56.36
CA GLY A 425 -24.75 -8.58 -55.41
C GLY A 425 -24.74 -7.80 -54.09
N ILE A 426 -24.88 -6.47 -54.15
CA ILE A 426 -24.95 -5.62 -52.95
C ILE A 426 -26.22 -5.91 -52.13
N ARG A 427 -27.37 -6.04 -52.80
CA ARG A 427 -28.63 -6.41 -52.12
C ARG A 427 -28.56 -7.79 -51.47
N ALA A 428 -27.96 -8.77 -52.15
CA ALA A 428 -27.76 -10.11 -51.60
C ALA A 428 -26.88 -10.08 -50.34
N LEU A 429 -25.85 -9.23 -50.28
CA LEU A 429 -25.04 -9.05 -49.07
C LEU A 429 -25.82 -8.38 -47.93
N GLN A 430 -26.57 -7.32 -48.21
CA GLN A 430 -27.39 -6.64 -47.21
C GLN A 430 -28.44 -7.60 -46.63
N TYR A 431 -29.03 -8.45 -47.48
CA TYR A 431 -29.94 -9.51 -47.07
C TYR A 431 -29.24 -10.60 -46.23
N LYS A 432 -28.03 -11.02 -46.63
CA LYS A 432 -27.24 -11.98 -45.86
C LYS A 432 -26.95 -11.47 -44.45
N GLU A 433 -26.58 -10.20 -44.35
CA GLU A 433 -26.21 -9.55 -43.10
C GLU A 433 -27.39 -9.44 -42.13
N ILE A 434 -28.58 -9.05 -42.59
CA ILE A 434 -29.75 -8.90 -41.71
C ILE A 434 -30.37 -10.23 -41.29
N THR A 435 -30.29 -11.25 -42.15
CA THR A 435 -31.01 -12.53 -41.96
C THR A 435 -30.17 -13.59 -41.25
N TYR A 436 -28.88 -13.71 -41.59
CA TYR A 436 -28.03 -14.81 -41.11
C TYR A 436 -27.02 -14.40 -40.04
N VAL A 437 -26.73 -13.10 -39.85
CA VAL A 437 -25.72 -12.65 -38.88
C VAL A 437 -26.38 -12.23 -37.57
N ASN A 438 -26.01 -12.91 -36.48
CA ASN A 438 -26.42 -12.51 -35.14
C ASN A 438 -25.40 -11.53 -34.52
N HIS A 439 -25.58 -10.23 -34.75
CA HIS A 439 -24.65 -9.20 -34.28
C HIS A 439 -24.48 -9.19 -32.77
N SER A 440 -25.55 -9.35 -32.00
CA SER A 440 -25.46 -9.27 -30.53
C SER A 440 -24.72 -10.45 -29.92
N ALA A 441 -24.84 -11.66 -30.48
CA ALA A 441 -24.02 -12.80 -30.04
C ALA A 441 -22.52 -12.55 -30.25
N ILE A 442 -22.15 -11.92 -31.38
CA ILE A 442 -20.76 -11.54 -31.67
C ILE A 442 -20.27 -10.50 -30.66
N ILE A 443 -21.06 -9.45 -30.40
CA ILE A 443 -20.70 -8.38 -29.46
C ILE A 443 -20.51 -8.95 -28.05
N ILE A 444 -21.44 -9.79 -27.57
CA ILE A 444 -21.36 -10.43 -26.25
C ILE A 444 -20.12 -11.33 -26.14
N SER A 445 -19.80 -12.11 -27.19
CA SER A 445 -18.61 -12.95 -27.23
C SER A 445 -17.32 -12.12 -27.08
N PHE A 446 -17.21 -11.00 -27.81
CA PHE A 446 -16.04 -10.12 -27.74
C PHE A 446 -15.95 -9.39 -26.40
N LEU A 447 -17.05 -8.87 -25.85
CA LEU A 447 -17.06 -8.24 -24.53
C LEU A 447 -16.74 -9.24 -23.41
N SER A 448 -17.21 -10.48 -23.52
CA SER A 448 -16.89 -11.56 -22.57
C SER A 448 -15.40 -11.91 -22.61
N SER A 449 -14.82 -11.98 -23.80
CA SER A 449 -13.37 -12.18 -23.99
C SER A 449 -12.57 -11.02 -23.39
N ALA A 450 -13.01 -9.77 -23.61
CA ALA A 450 -12.39 -8.59 -23.02
C ALA A 450 -12.47 -8.62 -21.47
N MET A 451 -13.66 -8.92 -20.92
CA MET A 451 -13.90 -9.04 -19.48
C MET A 451 -12.96 -10.08 -18.83
N ALA A 452 -12.79 -11.25 -19.46
CA ALA A 452 -11.89 -12.29 -18.98
C ALA A 452 -10.44 -11.80 -18.86
N GLN A 453 -9.96 -11.03 -19.85
CA GLN A 453 -8.62 -10.44 -19.81
C GLN A 453 -8.51 -9.35 -18.73
N PHE A 454 -9.48 -8.44 -18.61
CA PHE A 454 -9.46 -7.41 -17.55
C PHE A 454 -9.51 -8.01 -16.14
N LYS A 455 -10.17 -9.16 -15.98
CA LYS A 455 -10.13 -9.95 -14.74
C LYS A 455 -8.74 -10.53 -14.47
N LYS A 456 -8.09 -11.14 -15.49
CA LYS A 456 -6.70 -11.64 -15.39
C LYS A 456 -5.69 -10.53 -15.02
N HIS A 457 -5.84 -9.33 -15.60
CA HIS A 457 -4.94 -8.19 -15.39
C HIS A 457 -5.32 -7.28 -14.20
N LYS A 458 -6.29 -7.67 -13.36
CA LYS A 458 -6.70 -6.94 -12.14
C LYS A 458 -7.19 -5.50 -12.40
N CYS A 459 -8.00 -5.29 -13.43
CA CYS A 459 -8.59 -3.99 -13.79
C CYS A 459 -10.11 -3.95 -13.49
N PRO A 460 -10.54 -3.72 -12.23
CA PRO A 460 -11.95 -3.89 -11.81
C PRO A 460 -12.92 -2.88 -12.43
N ARG A 461 -12.49 -1.62 -12.66
CA ARG A 461 -13.36 -0.59 -13.26
C ARG A 461 -13.72 -0.93 -14.70
N MET A 462 -12.71 -1.33 -15.49
CA MET A 462 -12.92 -1.71 -16.89
C MET A 462 -13.71 -3.01 -17.00
N MET A 463 -13.49 -3.97 -16.10
CA MET A 463 -14.32 -5.18 -16.00
C MET A 463 -15.80 -4.84 -15.77
N ARG A 464 -16.12 -3.97 -14.81
CA ARG A 464 -17.51 -3.54 -14.55
C ARG A 464 -18.11 -2.79 -15.73
N TYR A 465 -17.31 -1.97 -16.42
CA TYR A 465 -17.74 -1.31 -17.65
C TYR A 465 -18.07 -2.32 -18.76
N MET A 466 -17.26 -3.38 -18.96
CA MET A 466 -17.61 -4.46 -19.89
C MET A 466 -18.92 -5.15 -19.49
N MET A 467 -19.11 -5.44 -18.20
CA MET A 467 -20.35 -6.06 -17.71
C MET A 467 -21.58 -5.18 -17.93
N ALA A 468 -21.45 -3.85 -17.81
CA ALA A 468 -22.53 -2.91 -18.14
C ALA A 468 -22.90 -2.97 -19.63
N LEU A 469 -21.90 -2.97 -20.53
CA LEU A 469 -22.12 -3.11 -21.97
C LEU A 469 -22.76 -4.46 -22.34
N ILE A 470 -22.33 -5.55 -21.68
CA ILE A 470 -22.94 -6.88 -21.86
C ILE A 470 -24.42 -6.84 -21.43
N ALA A 471 -24.73 -6.22 -20.30
CA ALA A 471 -26.11 -6.08 -19.83
C ALA A 471 -26.99 -5.26 -20.79
N GLU A 472 -26.46 -4.19 -21.38
CA GLU A 472 -27.16 -3.38 -22.39
C GLU A 472 -27.44 -4.18 -23.69
N GLU A 473 -26.51 -5.05 -24.11
CA GLU A 473 -26.74 -5.93 -25.26
C GLU A 473 -27.76 -7.04 -24.97
N TYR A 474 -27.72 -7.67 -23.80
CA TYR A 474 -28.75 -8.62 -23.38
C TYR A 474 -30.14 -7.96 -23.29
N PHE A 475 -30.19 -6.74 -22.76
CA PHE A 475 -31.42 -5.93 -22.77
C PHE A 475 -31.93 -5.71 -24.20
N SER A 476 -31.04 -5.45 -25.15
CA SER A 476 -31.40 -5.26 -26.57
C SER A 476 -31.92 -6.53 -27.25
N ILE A 477 -31.48 -7.72 -26.81
CA ILE A 477 -31.95 -9.03 -27.31
C ILE A 477 -33.30 -9.44 -26.68
N LYS A 478 -33.82 -8.66 -25.71
CA LYS A 478 -34.98 -8.98 -24.86
C LYS A 478 -34.73 -10.14 -23.88
N ASP A 479 -33.46 -10.47 -23.61
CA ASP A 479 -33.08 -11.42 -22.57
C ASP A 479 -32.83 -10.66 -21.25
N TYR A 480 -33.93 -10.31 -20.59
CA TYR A 480 -33.90 -9.49 -19.38
C TYR A 480 -33.31 -10.22 -18.17
N ALA A 481 -33.45 -11.54 -18.09
CA ALA A 481 -32.95 -12.34 -16.97
C ALA A 481 -31.43 -12.27 -16.90
N ASN A 482 -30.74 -12.50 -18.02
CA ASN A 482 -29.28 -12.40 -18.07
C ASN A 482 -28.79 -10.96 -17.89
N ALA A 483 -29.49 -9.96 -18.43
CA ALA A 483 -29.17 -8.56 -18.20
C ALA A 483 -29.17 -8.20 -16.70
N LEU A 484 -30.18 -8.66 -15.95
CA LEU A 484 -30.31 -8.43 -14.51
C LEU A 484 -29.17 -9.06 -13.71
N VAL A 485 -28.73 -10.27 -14.06
CA VAL A 485 -27.60 -10.95 -13.40
C VAL A 485 -26.33 -10.08 -13.44
N TYR A 486 -26.00 -9.51 -14.60
CA TYR A 486 -24.84 -8.62 -14.72
C TYR A 486 -25.06 -7.29 -13.99
N LEU A 487 -26.25 -6.69 -14.07
CA LEU A 487 -26.56 -5.42 -13.39
C LEU A 487 -26.46 -5.55 -11.87
N TYR A 488 -26.99 -6.62 -11.26
CA TYR A 488 -26.92 -6.83 -9.81
C TYR A 488 -25.50 -7.06 -9.29
N GLN A 489 -24.60 -7.59 -10.12
CA GLN A 489 -23.19 -7.69 -9.76
C GLN A 489 -22.49 -6.32 -9.74
N ILE A 490 -22.96 -5.36 -10.55
CA ILE A 490 -22.34 -4.03 -10.70
C ILE A 490 -22.90 -3.01 -9.69
N LEU A 491 -24.23 -3.01 -9.46
CA LEU A 491 -24.94 -2.01 -8.67
C LEU A 491 -24.33 -1.77 -7.27
N PRO A 492 -24.01 -2.79 -6.45
CA PRO A 492 -23.45 -2.58 -5.10
C PRO A 492 -22.17 -1.73 -5.10
N PHE A 493 -21.32 -1.89 -6.11
CA PHE A 493 -20.07 -1.14 -6.19
C PHE A 493 -20.31 0.33 -6.49
N HIS A 494 -21.20 0.66 -7.44
CA HIS A 494 -21.50 2.06 -7.75
C HIS A 494 -22.30 2.76 -6.65
N ARG A 495 -23.08 2.02 -5.85
CA ARG A 495 -23.71 2.54 -4.62
C ARG A 495 -22.67 3.02 -3.60
N VAL A 496 -21.60 2.25 -3.39
CA VAL A 496 -20.48 2.61 -2.50
C VAL A 496 -19.64 3.76 -3.08
N GLU A 497 -19.36 3.73 -4.38
CA GLU A 497 -18.53 4.75 -5.05
C GLU A 497 -19.23 6.12 -5.18
N ARG A 498 -20.57 6.16 -5.12
CA ARG A 498 -21.42 7.37 -5.19
C ARG A 498 -21.36 8.14 -6.52
N TRP A 499 -21.09 7.44 -7.62
CA TRP A 499 -21.11 8.01 -8.98
C TRP A 499 -22.55 8.08 -9.51
N LYS A 500 -23.28 9.13 -9.11
CA LYS A 500 -24.72 9.26 -9.34
C LYS A 500 -25.18 9.01 -10.79
N PRO A 501 -24.60 9.63 -11.84
CA PRO A 501 -25.14 9.49 -13.20
C PRO A 501 -25.08 8.05 -13.74
N ILE A 502 -23.97 7.36 -13.48
CA ILE A 502 -23.78 5.96 -13.93
C ILE A 502 -24.72 5.04 -13.17
N LEU A 503 -24.82 5.21 -11.84
CA LEU A 503 -25.73 4.42 -11.01
C LEU A 503 -27.18 4.60 -11.48
N ILE A 504 -27.63 5.82 -11.76
CA ILE A 504 -28.98 6.09 -12.25
C ILE A 504 -29.23 5.45 -13.62
N SER A 505 -28.25 5.53 -14.53
CA SER A 505 -28.37 4.90 -15.86
C SER A 505 -28.53 3.37 -15.74
N LEU A 506 -27.70 2.72 -14.91
CA LEU A 506 -27.79 1.29 -14.67
C LEU A 506 -29.08 0.89 -13.94
N LEU A 507 -29.51 1.69 -12.96
CA LEU A 507 -30.80 1.50 -12.28
C LEU A 507 -31.99 1.67 -13.22
N LYS A 508 -31.91 2.61 -14.18
CA LYS A 508 -32.94 2.80 -15.20
C LYS A 508 -33.04 1.56 -16.11
N THR A 509 -31.91 1.06 -16.61
CA THR A 509 -31.87 -0.18 -17.40
C THR A 509 -32.35 -1.38 -16.59
N ALA A 510 -31.96 -1.47 -15.30
CA ALA A 510 -32.45 -2.51 -14.39
C ALA A 510 -33.97 -2.42 -14.22
N LEU A 511 -34.50 -1.25 -13.86
CA LEU A 511 -35.94 -1.02 -13.68
C LEU A 511 -36.72 -1.43 -14.91
N TYR A 512 -36.24 -1.07 -16.10
CA TYR A 512 -36.91 -1.41 -17.36
C TYR A 512 -36.83 -2.91 -17.64
N SER A 513 -35.69 -3.55 -17.39
CA SER A 513 -35.57 -5.01 -17.56
C SER A 513 -36.47 -5.78 -16.59
N VAL A 514 -36.62 -5.30 -15.35
CA VAL A 514 -37.53 -5.91 -14.39
C VAL A 514 -39.00 -5.68 -14.80
N TYR A 515 -39.33 -4.45 -15.25
CA TYR A 515 -40.66 -4.11 -15.73
C TYR A 515 -41.09 -5.00 -16.90
N LEU A 516 -40.19 -5.22 -17.86
CA LEU A 516 -40.44 -6.04 -19.05
C LEU A 516 -40.42 -7.56 -18.77
N SER A 517 -39.81 -8.00 -17.67
CA SER A 517 -39.79 -9.42 -17.25
C SER A 517 -40.89 -9.80 -16.25
N ALA A 518 -41.72 -8.84 -15.82
CA ALA A 518 -42.80 -9.03 -14.85
C ALA A 518 -42.37 -9.64 -13.49
N ASN A 519 -41.11 -9.42 -13.08
CA ASN A 519 -40.63 -9.89 -11.77
C ASN A 519 -41.04 -8.92 -10.66
N CYS A 520 -42.11 -9.26 -9.95
CA CYS A 520 -42.75 -8.41 -8.95
C CYS A 520 -41.83 -8.06 -7.78
N GLY A 521 -41.12 -9.05 -7.23
CA GLY A 521 -40.30 -8.85 -6.03
C GLY A 521 -39.10 -7.94 -6.31
N GLU A 522 -38.43 -8.14 -7.43
CA GLU A 522 -37.31 -7.29 -7.83
C GLU A 522 -37.76 -5.90 -8.30
N PHE A 523 -38.97 -5.78 -8.86
CA PHE A 523 -39.50 -4.50 -9.35
C PHE A 523 -39.68 -3.53 -8.18
N VAL A 524 -40.25 -4.01 -7.08
CA VAL A 524 -40.45 -3.21 -5.88
C VAL A 524 -39.11 -2.78 -5.29
N LYS A 525 -38.09 -3.65 -5.27
CA LYS A 525 -36.75 -3.30 -4.76
C LYS A 525 -36.07 -2.19 -5.58
N VAL A 526 -36.00 -2.37 -6.90
CA VAL A 526 -35.35 -1.42 -7.81
C VAL A 526 -36.18 -0.14 -7.95
N GLY A 527 -37.50 -0.25 -7.97
CA GLY A 527 -38.44 0.87 -8.00
C GLY A 527 -38.31 1.77 -6.77
N LEU A 528 -38.26 1.19 -5.57
CA LEU A 528 -38.04 1.95 -4.33
C LEU A 528 -36.66 2.63 -4.29
N GLU A 529 -35.61 1.99 -4.83
CA GLU A 529 -34.29 2.63 -4.96
C GLU A 529 -34.30 3.80 -5.99
N TYR A 530 -35.04 3.65 -7.08
CA TYR A 530 -35.15 4.67 -8.14
C TYR A 530 -35.83 5.96 -7.66
N LEU A 531 -36.70 5.87 -6.65
CA LEU A 531 -37.36 7.00 -5.99
C LEU A 531 -36.43 7.83 -5.10
N SER A 532 -35.18 7.39 -4.89
CA SER A 532 -34.22 8.11 -4.04
C SER A 532 -33.91 9.55 -4.50
N SER A 533 -33.38 10.33 -3.56
CA SER A 533 -32.93 11.72 -3.79
C SER A 533 -31.73 11.83 -4.74
N TRP A 534 -31.03 10.73 -5.01
CA TRP A 534 -29.87 10.75 -5.90
C TRP A 534 -30.29 10.83 -7.36
N ASN A 535 -31.51 10.41 -7.70
CA ASN A 535 -32.04 10.46 -9.04
C ASN A 535 -32.63 11.84 -9.34
N ASN A 536 -32.15 12.48 -10.41
CA ASN A 536 -32.63 13.78 -10.90
C ASN A 536 -33.76 13.65 -11.95
N ALA A 537 -34.39 12.48 -12.09
CA ALA A 537 -35.55 12.27 -12.96
C ALA A 537 -36.69 13.26 -12.67
N SER A 538 -37.53 13.52 -13.68
CA SER A 538 -38.67 14.45 -13.54
C SER A 538 -39.63 13.97 -12.44
N LYS A 539 -40.34 14.91 -11.81
CA LYS A 539 -41.33 14.58 -10.77
C LYS A 539 -42.40 13.62 -11.30
N ASP A 540 -42.80 13.81 -12.56
CA ASP A 540 -43.81 12.98 -13.24
C ASP A 540 -43.33 11.53 -13.44
N GLU A 541 -42.08 11.32 -13.87
CA GLU A 541 -41.51 9.97 -14.00
C GLU A 541 -41.45 9.25 -12.65
N LYS A 542 -41.05 9.96 -11.59
CA LYS A 542 -41.04 9.39 -10.22
C LYS A 542 -42.45 9.09 -9.71
N GLN A 543 -43.45 9.91 -10.03
CA GLN A 543 -44.85 9.67 -9.66
C GLN A 543 -45.41 8.41 -10.32
N ILE A 544 -45.16 8.23 -11.62
CA ILE A 544 -45.61 7.04 -12.35
C ILE A 544 -45.00 5.77 -11.74
N ILE A 545 -43.71 5.81 -11.39
CA ILE A 545 -43.02 4.66 -10.78
C ILE A 545 -43.54 4.40 -9.37
N GLN A 546 -43.75 5.45 -8.56
CA GLN A 546 -44.33 5.30 -7.22
C GLN A 546 -45.72 4.65 -7.27
N LYS A 547 -46.63 5.18 -8.10
CA LYS A 547 -47.96 4.59 -8.30
C LYS A 547 -47.89 3.15 -8.81
N SER A 548 -46.92 2.87 -9.68
CA SER A 548 -46.69 1.50 -10.17
C SER A 548 -46.25 0.56 -9.05
N VAL A 549 -45.36 0.99 -8.16
CA VAL A 549 -44.98 0.20 -6.97
C VAL A 549 -46.17 0.00 -6.04
N GLU A 550 -46.98 1.03 -5.80
CA GLU A 550 -48.19 0.94 -4.98
C GLU A 550 -49.25 -0.01 -5.58
N ASN A 551 -49.43 0.02 -6.90
CA ASN A 551 -50.31 -0.91 -7.59
C ASN A 551 -49.81 -2.36 -7.44
N VAL A 552 -48.51 -2.61 -7.64
CA VAL A 552 -47.92 -3.95 -7.47
C VAL A 552 -48.07 -4.44 -6.02
N LEU A 553 -47.90 -3.56 -5.02
CA LEU A 553 -48.17 -3.88 -3.61
C LEU A 553 -49.65 -4.23 -3.34
N LYS A 554 -50.58 -3.63 -4.10
CA LYS A 554 -52.02 -3.94 -4.06
C LYS A 554 -52.43 -5.09 -4.98
N CYS A 555 -51.46 -5.82 -5.55
CA CYS A 555 -51.68 -6.90 -6.54
C CYS A 555 -52.39 -6.43 -7.82
N GLN A 556 -52.17 -5.18 -8.23
CA GLN A 556 -52.61 -4.60 -9.48
C GLN A 556 -51.42 -4.38 -10.42
N PRO A 557 -51.61 -4.47 -11.75
CA PRO A 557 -50.53 -4.26 -12.71
C PRO A 557 -49.99 -2.83 -12.65
N PRO A 558 -48.68 -2.65 -12.91
CA PRO A 558 -48.03 -1.33 -12.90
C PRO A 558 -48.53 -0.45 -14.06
N LEU A 559 -48.39 0.87 -13.93
CA LEU A 559 -48.82 1.82 -14.96
C LEU A 559 -47.93 1.74 -16.21
N GLN A 560 -48.45 2.22 -17.35
CA GLN A 560 -47.66 2.38 -18.57
C GLN A 560 -46.55 3.40 -18.34
N LEU A 561 -45.31 3.00 -18.65
CA LEU A 561 -44.17 3.90 -18.65
C LEU A 561 -44.06 4.60 -20.02
N ASN A 562 -43.64 5.86 -20.03
CA ASN A 562 -43.66 6.77 -21.20
C ASN A 562 -42.91 6.29 -22.47
N PHE A 563 -42.15 5.20 -22.40
CA PHE A 563 -41.30 4.70 -23.49
C PHE A 563 -41.89 3.49 -24.23
N ILE A 564 -43.06 2.97 -23.81
CA ILE A 564 -43.66 1.74 -24.36
C ILE A 564 -44.87 2.10 -25.24
N SER A 565 -44.94 1.47 -26.42
CA SER A 565 -46.10 1.62 -27.31
C SER A 565 -47.37 0.98 -26.70
N ASN A 566 -48.56 1.48 -27.06
CA ASN A 566 -49.81 0.97 -26.49
C ASN A 566 -50.05 -0.53 -26.77
N GLU A 567 -49.51 -1.06 -27.87
CA GLU A 567 -49.63 -2.47 -28.23
C GLU A 567 -48.73 -3.38 -27.37
N GLU A 568 -47.49 -2.96 -27.12
CA GLU A 568 -46.56 -3.68 -26.24
C GLU A 568 -47.03 -3.66 -24.77
N TYR A 569 -47.71 -2.60 -24.35
CA TYR A 569 -48.27 -2.50 -23.01
C TYR A 569 -49.39 -3.51 -22.77
N ASN A 570 -50.27 -3.76 -23.76
CA ASN A 570 -51.36 -4.73 -23.60
C ASN A 570 -50.83 -6.17 -23.39
N ALA A 571 -49.82 -6.58 -24.17
CA ALA A 571 -49.18 -7.88 -23.97
C ALA A 571 -48.45 -7.97 -22.61
N LEU A 572 -47.86 -6.87 -22.16
CA LEU A 572 -47.19 -6.78 -20.87
C LEU A 572 -48.18 -6.79 -19.70
N PHE A 573 -49.35 -6.18 -19.87
CA PHE A 573 -50.43 -6.20 -18.88
C PHE A 573 -50.87 -7.62 -18.57
N ASP A 574 -51.06 -8.47 -19.60
CA ASP A 574 -51.41 -9.87 -19.44
C ASP A 574 -50.31 -10.67 -18.71
N LEU A 575 -49.03 -10.40 -19.03
CA LEU A 575 -47.89 -11.02 -18.35
C LEU A 575 -47.84 -10.64 -16.85
N TRP A 576 -48.07 -9.37 -16.53
CA TRP A 576 -48.13 -8.90 -15.14
C TRP A 576 -49.33 -9.47 -14.40
N GLN A 577 -50.48 -9.59 -15.05
CA GLN A 577 -51.68 -10.18 -14.43
C GLN A 577 -51.43 -11.65 -14.06
N ASN A 578 -50.79 -12.42 -14.94
CA ASN A 578 -50.42 -13.81 -14.67
C ASN A 578 -49.37 -13.92 -13.54
N ALA A 579 -48.36 -13.04 -13.55
CA ALA A 579 -47.33 -13.02 -12.52
C ALA A 579 -47.91 -12.67 -11.14
N LEU A 580 -48.80 -11.67 -11.05
CA LEU A 580 -49.43 -11.24 -9.81
C LEU A 580 -50.43 -12.27 -9.25
N GLN A 581 -51.13 -13.01 -10.10
CA GLN A 581 -52.02 -14.11 -9.68
C GLN A 581 -51.25 -15.30 -9.07
N SER A 582 -49.98 -15.47 -9.41
CA SER A 582 -49.12 -16.56 -8.92
C SER A 582 -48.45 -16.28 -7.57
N ILE A 583 -48.67 -15.11 -6.96
CA ILE A 583 -47.98 -14.69 -5.73
C ILE A 583 -48.65 -15.32 -4.50
N GLU A 584 -47.97 -16.28 -3.88
CA GLU A 584 -48.22 -16.70 -2.49
C GLU A 584 -47.74 -15.61 -1.50
N GLN A 585 -48.05 -15.73 -0.19
CA GLN A 585 -47.60 -14.77 0.82
C GLN A 585 -46.07 -14.57 0.78
N GLN A 586 -45.61 -13.41 0.32
CA GLN A 586 -44.20 -13.09 0.15
C GLN A 586 -43.80 -11.90 1.02
N VAL A 587 -42.78 -12.10 1.85
CA VAL A 587 -42.14 -11.05 2.65
C VAL A 587 -40.79 -10.70 2.04
N LEU A 588 -40.66 -9.50 1.48
CA LEU A 588 -39.45 -9.01 0.82
C LEU A 588 -38.65 -8.14 1.78
N THR A 589 -37.48 -8.59 2.22
CA THR A 589 -36.59 -7.77 3.06
C THR A 589 -35.61 -6.95 2.21
N LEU A 590 -35.58 -5.65 2.45
CA LEU A 590 -34.70 -4.68 1.80
C LEU A 590 -33.74 -4.08 2.82
N ASN A 591 -32.44 -4.37 2.69
CA ASN A 591 -31.42 -3.76 3.52
C ASN A 591 -31.09 -2.35 3.01
N MET A 592 -31.62 -1.35 3.70
CA MET A 592 -31.50 0.07 3.33
C MET A 592 -30.08 0.63 3.45
N ASN A 593 -29.16 -0.08 4.12
CA ASN A 593 -27.74 0.30 4.15
C ASN A 593 -26.99 -0.07 2.86
N SER A 594 -27.52 -1.03 2.10
CA SER A 594 -26.90 -1.58 0.88
C SER A 594 -27.44 -0.97 -0.42
N VAL A 595 -28.40 -0.05 -0.29
CA VAL A 595 -29.21 0.55 -1.36
C VAL A 595 -29.20 2.06 -1.14
N VAL A 596 -29.41 2.87 -2.19
CA VAL A 596 -29.63 4.31 -1.98
C VAL A 596 -31.02 4.50 -1.38
N PRO A 597 -31.14 4.99 -0.13
CA PRO A 597 -32.43 5.02 0.55
C PRO A 597 -33.33 6.12 -0.04
N PHE A 598 -34.59 5.78 -0.29
CA PHE A 598 -35.65 6.77 -0.54
C PHE A 598 -36.23 7.36 0.76
N ILE A 599 -36.01 6.68 1.90
CA ILE A 599 -36.34 7.13 3.25
C ILE A 599 -35.09 7.10 4.11
N GLU A 600 -34.74 8.25 4.65
CA GLU A 600 -33.63 8.39 5.58
C GLU A 600 -34.15 8.33 7.01
N VAL A 601 -33.46 7.57 7.87
CA VAL A 601 -33.82 7.38 9.27
C VAL A 601 -32.64 7.74 10.16
N LYS A 602 -32.87 8.60 11.16
CA LYS A 602 -31.88 8.99 12.16
C LYS A 602 -32.41 8.71 13.58
N PRO A 603 -31.93 7.67 14.26
CA PRO A 603 -32.22 7.47 15.67
C PRO A 603 -31.38 8.41 16.54
N VAL A 604 -32.02 9.06 17.51
CA VAL A 604 -31.38 9.98 18.44
C VAL A 604 -31.87 9.70 19.87
N PHE A 605 -30.98 9.19 20.71
CA PHE A 605 -31.16 9.25 22.16
C PHE A 605 -30.95 10.70 22.65
N GLN A 606 -31.91 11.21 23.43
CA GLN A 606 -31.89 12.60 23.89
C GLN A 606 -30.74 12.87 24.87
N SER A 607 -30.44 11.91 25.74
CA SER A 607 -29.32 11.96 26.68
C SER A 607 -28.31 10.84 26.42
N LYS A 608 -27.02 11.12 26.67
CA LYS A 608 -25.94 10.12 26.60
C LYS A 608 -25.99 9.15 27.79
N GLU A 609 -26.48 9.63 28.93
CA GLU A 609 -26.58 8.90 30.19
C GLU A 609 -27.99 9.07 30.76
N VAL A 610 -28.58 7.99 31.28
CA VAL A 610 -29.89 7.98 31.94
C VAL A 610 -29.76 7.28 33.28
N SER A 611 -30.26 7.91 34.35
CA SER A 611 -30.35 7.27 35.67
C SER A 611 -31.48 6.24 35.69
N VAL A 612 -31.31 5.12 36.42
CA VAL A 612 -32.34 4.05 36.53
C VAL A 612 -33.75 4.59 36.89
N ASP A 613 -33.82 5.64 37.71
CA ASP A 613 -35.08 6.26 38.15
C ASP A 613 -35.78 7.11 37.07
N LYS A 614 -35.14 7.38 35.93
CA LYS A 614 -35.66 8.21 34.85
C LYS A 614 -35.94 7.38 33.61
N LYS A 615 -37.00 7.74 32.86
CA LYS A 615 -37.31 7.12 31.58
C LYS A 615 -36.26 7.50 30.53
N ALA A 616 -35.80 6.53 29.75
CA ALA A 616 -34.97 6.78 28.57
C ALA A 616 -35.86 7.23 27.41
N HIS A 617 -35.45 8.28 26.69
CA HIS A 617 -36.18 8.86 25.56
C HIS A 617 -35.41 8.62 24.25
N LEU A 618 -36.02 7.88 23.33
CA LEU A 618 -35.52 7.63 21.97
C LEU A 618 -36.42 8.36 20.97
N SER A 619 -35.83 9.26 20.18
CA SER A 619 -36.52 9.97 19.10
C SER A 619 -36.03 9.41 17.75
N LEU A 620 -36.96 8.93 16.91
CA LEU A 620 -36.67 8.54 15.53
C LEU A 620 -37.10 9.65 14.58
N PHE A 621 -36.17 10.14 13.77
CA PHE A 621 -36.46 11.10 12.71
C PHE A 621 -36.50 10.37 11.37
N PHE A 622 -37.56 10.61 10.59
CA PHE A 622 -37.75 10.09 9.24
C PHE A 622 -37.86 11.23 8.24
N LYS A 623 -37.25 11.07 7.06
CA LYS A 623 -37.43 11.96 5.91
C LYS A 623 -37.61 11.13 4.64
N THR A 624 -38.71 11.36 3.94
CA THR A 624 -39.04 10.68 2.67
C THR A 624 -38.74 11.61 1.49
N ASN A 625 -38.08 11.07 0.47
CA ASN A 625 -37.69 11.81 -0.74
C ASN A 625 -38.60 11.46 -1.95
N CYS A 626 -39.76 10.84 -1.70
CA CYS A 626 -40.74 10.46 -2.71
C CYS A 626 -41.56 11.66 -3.20
N PRO A 627 -42.15 11.61 -4.40
CA PRO A 627 -43.07 12.65 -4.87
C PRO A 627 -44.48 12.58 -4.26
N GLU A 628 -44.98 11.41 -3.87
CA GLU A 628 -46.28 11.25 -3.19
C GLU A 628 -46.10 10.66 -1.78
N SER A 629 -47.11 10.83 -0.93
CA SER A 629 -47.11 10.36 0.46
C SER A 629 -47.13 8.84 0.55
N VAL A 630 -46.34 8.26 1.47
CA VAL A 630 -46.27 6.80 1.67
C VAL A 630 -46.82 6.42 3.05
N GLN A 631 -47.66 5.38 3.09
CA GLN A 631 -48.23 4.82 4.31
C GLN A 631 -47.57 3.49 4.68
N PHE A 632 -47.09 3.37 5.93
CA PHE A 632 -46.48 2.13 6.44
C PHE A 632 -47.43 1.35 7.35
N SER A 633 -47.30 0.03 7.34
CA SER A 633 -48.14 -0.89 8.12
C SER A 633 -47.60 -1.15 9.53
N ARG A 634 -46.27 -1.17 9.70
CA ARG A 634 -45.64 -1.45 11.00
C ARG A 634 -44.25 -0.84 11.13
N LEU A 635 -43.91 -0.33 12.31
CA LEU A 635 -42.57 0.08 12.70
C LEU A 635 -42.12 -0.78 13.89
N ARG A 636 -40.91 -1.33 13.84
CA ARG A 636 -40.30 -2.08 14.93
C ARG A 636 -38.85 -1.66 15.11
N VAL A 637 -38.45 -1.39 16.35
CA VAL A 637 -37.06 -1.12 16.73
C VAL A 637 -36.49 -2.36 17.41
N VAL A 638 -35.31 -2.79 16.99
CA VAL A 638 -34.59 -3.92 17.55
C VAL A 638 -33.37 -3.39 18.31
N PHE A 639 -33.32 -3.68 19.60
CA PHE A 639 -32.20 -3.40 20.48
C PHE A 639 -31.31 -4.64 20.65
N THR A 640 -30.09 -4.41 21.11
CA THR A 640 -29.15 -5.46 21.55
C THR A 640 -29.73 -6.33 22.67
N HIS A 641 -30.47 -5.72 23.59
CA HIS A 641 -31.24 -6.42 24.63
C HIS A 641 -32.71 -6.58 24.19
N GLN A 642 -33.15 -7.83 24.02
CA GLN A 642 -34.47 -8.14 23.47
C GLN A 642 -35.64 -7.62 24.33
N TYR A 643 -35.43 -7.44 25.64
CA TYR A 643 -36.42 -6.88 26.56
C TYR A 643 -36.99 -5.54 26.10
N TYR A 644 -36.18 -4.68 25.47
CA TYR A 644 -36.62 -3.35 25.05
C TYR A 644 -37.37 -3.33 23.71
N ASN A 645 -37.39 -4.45 22.97
CA ASN A 645 -38.01 -4.53 21.64
C ASN A 645 -39.53 -4.36 21.69
N ASP A 646 -40.17 -4.86 22.75
CA ASP A 646 -41.63 -4.85 22.89
C ASP A 646 -42.16 -3.45 23.25
N PHE A 647 -41.31 -2.58 23.81
CA PHE A 647 -41.65 -1.20 24.13
C PHE A 647 -41.60 -0.26 22.90
N CYS A 648 -40.96 -0.68 21.80
CA CYS A 648 -40.72 0.14 20.62
C CYS A 648 -41.26 -0.53 19.34
N SER A 649 -42.54 -0.87 19.34
CA SER A 649 -43.27 -1.31 18.15
C SER A 649 -44.57 -0.53 17.98
N LEU A 650 -44.86 -0.09 16.76
CA LEU A 650 -46.11 0.57 16.38
C LEU A 650 -46.73 -0.16 15.20
N ASN A 651 -48.02 -0.51 15.30
CA ASN A 651 -48.80 -1.03 14.19
C ASN A 651 -49.78 0.04 13.68
N LYS A 652 -50.21 -0.09 12.42
CA LYS A 652 -51.22 0.75 11.77
C LYS A 652 -52.54 0.82 12.55
N GLU A 653 -52.91 -0.24 13.27
CA GLU A 653 -54.16 -0.36 14.05
C GLU A 653 -54.11 0.34 15.41
N ASP A 654 -52.93 0.50 16.01
CA ASP A 654 -52.74 1.09 17.34
C ASP A 654 -52.59 2.62 17.32
N SER A 655 -52.42 3.20 16.13
CA SER A 655 -52.20 4.64 15.96
C SER A 655 -53.52 5.39 15.78
N ASN A 656 -53.85 6.30 16.70
CA ASN A 656 -54.88 7.33 16.52
C ASN A 656 -54.51 8.23 15.32
N GLY A 657 -54.93 7.85 14.12
CA GLY A 657 -54.90 8.65 12.89
C GLY A 657 -53.57 9.33 12.55
N GLY A 658 -52.65 8.61 11.89
CA GLY A 658 -51.67 9.25 10.99
C GLY A 658 -50.18 9.20 11.35
N GLN A 659 -49.74 8.53 12.43
CA GLN A 659 -48.31 8.50 12.82
C GLN A 659 -47.37 7.78 11.83
N LEU A 660 -47.89 6.89 10.96
CA LEU A 660 -47.12 6.15 9.94
C LEU A 660 -47.40 6.64 8.51
N PHE A 661 -47.97 7.83 8.35
CA PHE A 661 -48.21 8.48 7.07
C PHE A 661 -47.16 9.58 6.84
N PHE A 662 -46.26 9.37 5.88
CA PHE A 662 -45.15 10.28 5.63
C PHE A 662 -45.37 11.07 4.35
N GLU A 663 -45.56 12.38 4.49
CA GLU A 663 -45.61 13.34 3.39
C GLU A 663 -44.23 13.63 2.82
N PRO A 664 -44.14 13.95 1.52
CA PRO A 664 -42.87 14.17 0.83
C PRO A 664 -42.11 15.39 1.39
N ASP A 665 -40.79 15.27 1.50
CA ASP A 665 -39.86 16.30 1.98
C ASP A 665 -40.09 16.83 3.41
N LYS A 666 -41.05 16.27 4.16
CA LYS A 666 -41.30 16.62 5.57
C LYS A 666 -40.55 15.71 6.53
N THR A 667 -40.07 16.29 7.63
CA THR A 667 -39.41 15.54 8.71
C THR A 667 -40.43 15.10 9.74
N TYR A 668 -40.53 13.79 9.96
CA TYR A 668 -41.41 13.20 10.97
C TYR A 668 -40.61 12.74 12.17
N LYS A 669 -41.14 12.99 13.38
CA LYS A 669 -40.54 12.62 14.65
C LYS A 669 -41.44 11.64 15.39
N ILE A 670 -40.92 10.47 15.73
CA ILE A 670 -41.60 9.47 16.56
C ILE A 670 -40.80 9.29 17.85
N ASP A 671 -41.44 9.53 19.00
CA ASP A 671 -40.80 9.48 20.31
C ASP A 671 -41.24 8.22 21.08
N PHE A 672 -40.26 7.47 21.60
CA PHE A 672 -40.46 6.33 22.50
C PHE A 672 -39.88 6.66 23.88
N SER A 673 -40.57 6.24 24.94
CA SER A 673 -40.09 6.36 26.32
C SER A 673 -40.26 5.06 27.11
N PHE A 674 -39.18 4.52 27.66
CA PHE A 674 -39.20 3.28 28.44
C PHE A 674 -38.32 3.38 29.70
N SER A 675 -38.61 2.57 30.72
CA SER A 675 -37.81 2.50 31.96
C SER A 675 -36.69 1.46 31.83
N PRO A 676 -35.43 1.81 32.12
CA PRO A 676 -34.31 0.87 32.10
C PRO A 676 -34.45 -0.18 33.21
N HIS A 677 -34.05 -1.43 32.93
CA HIS A 677 -34.09 -2.51 33.91
C HIS A 677 -32.93 -2.40 34.92
N PRO A 678 -33.13 -2.68 36.23
CA PRO A 678 -32.08 -2.57 37.26
C PRO A 678 -30.87 -3.50 37.03
N SER A 679 -30.98 -4.53 36.20
CA SER A 679 -29.86 -5.42 35.81
C SER A 679 -28.91 -4.82 34.76
N ASP A 680 -29.25 -3.67 34.19
CA ASP A 680 -28.49 -3.00 33.13
C ASP A 680 -27.69 -1.78 33.65
N ILE A 681 -27.54 -1.63 34.96
CA ILE A 681 -26.65 -0.64 35.58
C ILE A 681 -25.22 -0.84 35.06
N ASP A 682 -24.60 0.25 34.60
CA ASP A 682 -23.27 0.30 33.96
C ASP A 682 -23.16 -0.40 32.59
N LYS A 683 -24.29 -0.77 31.98
CA LYS A 683 -24.34 -1.28 30.59
C LYS A 683 -24.87 -0.20 29.62
N SER A 684 -24.42 -0.30 28.36
CA SER A 684 -24.91 0.55 27.27
C SER A 684 -26.02 -0.15 26.49
N ILE A 685 -27.23 0.42 26.43
CA ILE A 685 -28.27 -0.05 25.52
C ILE A 685 -27.97 0.49 24.13
N GLN A 686 -27.82 -0.41 23.16
CA GLN A 686 -27.56 -0.06 21.76
C GLN A 686 -28.69 -0.51 20.85
N LEU A 687 -29.00 0.32 19.86
CA LEU A 687 -29.95 0.02 18.80
C LEU A 687 -29.27 -0.89 17.76
N ALA A 688 -29.78 -2.11 17.59
CA ALA A 688 -29.24 -3.10 16.65
C ALA A 688 -29.80 -2.90 15.23
N GLY A 689 -31.09 -2.53 15.12
CA GLY A 689 -31.71 -2.20 13.84
C GLY A 689 -33.09 -1.58 13.94
N ILE A 690 -33.55 -0.96 12.85
CA ILE A 690 -34.92 -0.46 12.68
C ILE A 690 -35.53 -1.21 11.50
N SER A 691 -36.78 -1.64 11.62
CA SER A 691 -37.53 -2.27 10.54
C SER A 691 -38.88 -1.58 10.33
N LEU A 692 -39.20 -1.28 9.08
CA LEU A 692 -40.42 -0.58 8.68
C LEU A 692 -41.09 -1.36 7.55
N HIS A 693 -42.37 -1.68 7.73
CA HIS A 693 -43.13 -2.56 6.86
C HIS A 693 -44.01 -1.71 5.93
N LEU A 694 -43.96 -2.01 4.63
CA LEU A 694 -44.73 -1.38 3.58
C LEU A 694 -45.60 -2.45 2.90
N GLY A 695 -46.88 -2.15 2.70
CA GLY A 695 -47.86 -3.08 2.13
C GLY A 695 -48.55 -3.96 3.19
N ASP A 696 -49.63 -4.61 2.74
CA ASP A 696 -50.47 -5.56 3.50
C ASP A 696 -50.41 -6.93 2.76
N THR A 697 -50.80 -8.03 3.41
CA THR A 697 -50.76 -9.37 2.79
C THR A 697 -51.58 -9.41 1.48
N PRO A 698 -51.08 -10.00 0.38
CA PRO A 698 -50.04 -11.04 0.34
C PRO A 698 -48.59 -10.57 0.14
N LEU A 699 -48.31 -9.29 -0.19
CA LEU A 699 -46.95 -8.81 -0.47
C LEU A 699 -46.52 -7.74 0.54
N VAL A 700 -45.59 -8.09 1.45
CA VAL A 700 -45.09 -7.19 2.49
C VAL A 700 -43.61 -6.91 2.29
N VAL A 701 -43.23 -5.63 2.21
CA VAL A 701 -41.84 -5.20 2.09
C VAL A 701 -41.32 -4.72 3.44
N VAL A 702 -40.25 -5.33 3.94
CA VAL A 702 -39.60 -4.96 5.20
C VAL A 702 -38.33 -4.18 4.88
N LEU A 703 -38.36 -2.87 5.11
CA LEU A 703 -37.20 -1.98 5.03
C LEU A 703 -36.41 -2.11 6.33
N SER A 704 -35.18 -2.62 6.27
CA SER A 704 -34.34 -2.85 7.45
C SER A 704 -33.09 -1.97 7.43
N TRP A 705 -32.83 -1.25 8.51
CA TRP A 705 -31.58 -0.55 8.80
C TRP A 705 -30.84 -1.29 9.92
N SER A 706 -29.54 -1.55 9.73
CA SER A 706 -28.67 -2.09 10.79
C SER A 706 -27.69 -1.01 11.26
N PHE A 707 -27.39 -0.95 12.56
CA PHE A 707 -26.44 0.02 13.10
C PHE A 707 -25.25 -0.71 13.70
N THR A 708 -24.03 -0.29 13.37
CA THR A 708 -22.79 -0.88 13.92
C THR A 708 -22.09 0.07 14.89
N PRO A 709 -21.29 -0.42 15.85
CA PRO A 709 -20.62 0.42 16.85
C PRO A 709 -19.63 1.43 16.24
N THR A 710 -19.13 1.14 15.03
CA THR A 710 -18.13 1.95 14.31
C THR A 710 -18.70 3.19 13.62
N ASP A 711 -20.01 3.27 13.41
CA ASP A 711 -20.64 4.35 12.64
C ASP A 711 -20.58 5.72 13.35
N VAL A 712 -20.37 5.73 14.68
CA VAL A 712 -20.22 6.96 15.48
C VAL A 712 -18.93 7.73 15.15
N LYS A 713 -17.88 7.06 14.63
CA LYS A 713 -16.56 7.68 14.40
C LYS A 713 -16.40 8.36 13.04
N ILE A 714 -17.23 8.06 12.04
CA ILE A 714 -17.01 8.47 10.64
C ILE A 714 -17.78 9.75 10.27
N GLU A 715 -18.85 10.10 10.99
CA GLU A 715 -19.67 11.28 10.64
C GLU A 715 -19.21 12.61 11.26
N SER A 716 -18.34 12.60 12.26
CA SER A 716 -18.00 13.79 13.05
C SER A 716 -17.10 14.82 12.34
N SER A 717 -16.39 14.46 11.27
CA SER A 717 -15.41 15.36 10.64
C SER A 717 -15.79 15.89 9.25
N LYS A 718 -16.67 15.23 8.48
CA LYS A 718 -17.02 15.65 7.10
C LYS A 718 -18.35 16.41 6.97
N ASN A 719 -19.24 16.35 7.96
CA ASN A 719 -20.57 16.97 7.89
C ASN A 719 -20.66 18.38 8.51
N LEU A 720 -19.69 18.82 9.32
CA LEU A 720 -19.72 20.14 9.97
C LEU A 720 -19.79 21.31 8.97
N LEU A 721 -19.11 21.21 7.81
CA LEU A 721 -19.13 22.25 6.78
C LEU A 721 -20.45 22.32 5.99
N ARG A 722 -21.21 21.22 5.90
CA ARG A 722 -22.52 21.20 5.22
C ARG A 722 -23.65 21.76 6.09
N ILE A 723 -23.56 21.59 7.40
CA ILE A 723 -24.58 22.03 8.36
C ILE A 723 -24.67 23.57 8.41
N MET A 724 -23.59 24.29 8.08
CA MET A 724 -23.61 25.77 8.09
C MET A 724 -24.41 26.41 6.94
N HIS A 725 -24.72 25.66 5.87
CA HIS A 725 -25.39 26.19 4.66
C HIS A 725 -26.89 25.84 4.56
N LEU A 726 -27.44 24.99 5.44
CA LEU A 726 -28.83 24.53 5.40
C LEU A 726 -29.52 24.87 6.73
N LYS A 727 -29.92 26.13 6.92
CA LYS A 727 -30.53 26.60 8.19
C LYS A 727 -31.95 26.07 8.43
N ASP A 728 -32.65 25.63 7.40
CA ASP A 728 -34.10 25.32 7.47
C ASP A 728 -34.46 23.82 7.52
N ASP A 729 -33.49 22.90 7.41
CA ASP A 729 -33.77 21.46 7.31
C ASP A 729 -33.49 20.73 8.64
N LEU A 730 -34.55 20.57 9.47
CA LEU A 730 -34.50 19.95 10.80
C LEU A 730 -33.83 18.57 10.82
N PHE A 731 -33.96 17.79 9.73
CA PHE A 731 -33.35 16.47 9.59
C PHE A 731 -31.83 16.52 9.39
N ALA A 732 -31.31 17.54 8.69
CA ALA A 732 -29.88 17.69 8.43
C ALA A 732 -29.08 18.05 9.69
N GLN A 733 -29.72 18.73 10.64
CA GLN A 733 -29.14 19.16 11.91
C GLN A 733 -28.98 18.01 12.93
N GLN A 734 -29.71 16.91 12.76
CA GLN A 734 -29.64 15.76 13.68
C GLN A 734 -28.40 14.90 13.43
N ILE A 735 -27.67 14.61 14.51
CA ILE A 735 -26.53 13.67 14.54
C ILE A 735 -27.03 12.36 15.15
N VAL A 736 -26.76 11.25 14.48
CA VAL A 736 -27.18 9.91 14.94
C VAL A 736 -26.57 9.61 16.31
N ARG A 737 -27.43 9.25 17.27
CA ARG A 737 -27.05 8.79 18.61
C ARG A 737 -27.81 7.50 18.90
N ASN A 738 -27.17 6.36 18.67
CA ASN A 738 -27.76 5.02 18.70
C ASN A 738 -27.46 4.24 20.00
N CYS A 739 -26.81 4.86 20.99
CA CYS A 739 -26.51 4.24 22.28
C CYS A 739 -26.84 5.17 23.48
N VAL A 740 -27.21 4.57 24.61
CA VAL A 740 -27.42 5.25 25.90
C VAL A 740 -26.83 4.41 27.04
N ASN A 741 -26.12 5.07 27.97
CA ASN A 741 -25.54 4.42 29.14
C ASN A 741 -26.48 4.56 30.34
N ILE A 742 -26.73 3.46 31.06
CA ILE A 742 -27.53 3.48 32.28
C ILE A 742 -26.60 3.67 33.48
N ILE A 743 -26.82 4.74 34.23
CA ILE A 743 -26.06 5.08 35.43
C ILE A 743 -26.92 4.93 36.68
N ASN A 744 -26.29 4.72 37.82
CA ASN A 744 -26.98 4.74 39.11
C ASN A 744 -27.46 6.17 39.48
N ARG A 745 -28.37 6.29 40.45
CA ARG A 745 -28.91 7.59 40.88
C ARG A 745 -27.79 8.51 41.39
N LYS A 746 -27.82 9.78 40.95
CA LYS A 746 -26.90 10.81 41.46
C LYS A 746 -27.28 11.20 42.89
N ALA A 747 -26.30 11.18 43.78
CA ALA A 747 -26.44 11.55 45.19
C ALA A 747 -26.70 13.05 45.38
N ASN A 748 -27.66 13.42 46.25
CA ASN A 748 -27.96 14.81 46.63
C ASN A 748 -27.56 15.12 48.09
N ILE A 749 -26.25 15.10 48.35
CA ILE A 749 -25.62 15.48 49.63
C ILE A 749 -24.63 16.61 49.39
N SER A 750 -24.43 17.54 50.33
CA SER A 750 -23.30 18.49 50.28
C SER A 750 -22.17 18.05 51.21
N LEU A 751 -20.95 18.10 50.71
CA LEU A 751 -19.71 17.84 51.43
C LEU A 751 -18.98 19.18 51.62
N GLY A 752 -18.27 19.36 52.72
CA GLY A 752 -17.50 20.57 52.98
C GLY A 752 -16.30 20.31 53.89
N PHE A 753 -15.25 21.09 53.68
CA PHE A 753 -13.93 20.87 54.28
C PHE A 753 -13.42 22.17 54.91
N ASN A 754 -13.05 22.12 56.19
CA ASN A 754 -12.40 23.24 56.89
C ASN A 754 -10.97 22.84 57.31
N HIS A 755 -9.95 23.43 56.69
CA HIS A 755 -8.53 23.16 56.95
C HIS A 755 -7.64 24.37 56.53
N SER A 756 -6.41 24.48 57.05
CA SER A 756 -5.46 25.57 56.73
C SER A 756 -4.22 25.03 56.01
N LEU A 757 -3.87 25.57 54.84
CA LEU A 757 -2.70 25.16 54.04
C LEU A 757 -1.52 26.15 54.23
N PRO A 758 -0.25 25.72 54.08
CA PRO A 758 0.24 24.35 53.84
C PRO A 758 0.40 23.52 55.13
N ALA A 759 0.41 22.19 55.00
CA ALA A 759 0.81 21.27 56.06
C ALA A 759 2.34 21.35 56.27
N LEU A 760 2.79 21.26 57.53
CA LEU A 760 4.23 21.24 57.84
C LEU A 760 4.68 19.81 58.14
N ILE A 761 5.85 19.44 57.62
CA ILE A 761 6.50 18.16 57.94
C ILE A 761 6.79 18.13 59.45
N ASP A 762 6.61 16.95 60.06
CA ASP A 762 6.72 16.69 61.50
C ASP A 762 5.60 17.29 62.38
N ASP A 763 4.56 17.87 61.78
CA ASP A 763 3.40 18.47 62.47
C ASP A 763 2.08 17.70 62.22
N ASN A 764 1.11 17.84 63.12
CA ASN A 764 -0.21 17.19 63.00
C ASN A 764 -1.20 18.09 62.25
N TYR A 765 -1.60 17.68 61.04
CA TYR A 765 -2.51 18.43 60.18
C TYR A 765 -3.98 18.06 60.42
N ILE A 766 -4.82 19.02 60.82
CA ILE A 766 -6.24 18.78 61.16
C ILE A 766 -7.15 19.23 60.01
N CYS A 767 -8.03 18.35 59.54
CA CYS A 767 -9.05 18.59 58.52
C CYS A 767 -10.44 18.22 59.05
N ASN A 768 -11.36 19.20 59.12
CA ASN A 768 -12.73 18.95 59.55
C ASN A 768 -13.63 18.71 58.33
N PHE A 769 -14.21 17.51 58.26
CA PHE A 769 -15.07 17.04 57.18
C PHE A 769 -16.53 17.12 57.60
N ASN A 770 -17.36 17.83 56.83
CA ASN A 770 -18.79 17.97 57.06
C ASN A 770 -19.62 17.31 55.95
N VAL A 771 -20.72 16.68 56.34
CA VAL A 771 -21.68 16.03 55.43
C VAL A 771 -23.09 16.49 55.77
N LYS A 772 -23.80 17.09 54.81
CA LYS A 772 -25.19 17.54 54.98
C LYS A 772 -26.14 16.81 54.02
N ASN A 773 -27.19 16.21 54.58
CA ASN A 773 -28.23 15.54 53.81
C ASN A 773 -29.18 16.56 53.14
N ASN A 774 -29.18 16.64 51.81
CA ASN A 774 -30.13 17.46 51.03
C ASN A 774 -31.15 16.61 50.24
N GLU A 775 -31.27 15.31 50.55
CA GLU A 775 -32.28 14.42 49.94
C GLU A 775 -33.67 14.65 50.55
N ASP A 776 -34.73 14.34 49.79
CA ASP A 776 -36.13 14.49 50.24
C ASP A 776 -36.54 13.43 51.30
N LYS A 777 -35.66 12.48 51.64
CA LYS A 777 -35.89 11.36 52.56
C LYS A 777 -34.69 11.16 53.49
N PRO A 778 -34.89 10.51 54.66
CA PRO A 778 -33.78 10.11 55.52
C PRO A 778 -32.87 9.12 54.81
N ILE A 779 -31.57 9.26 55.05
CA ILE A 779 -30.51 8.44 54.47
C ILE A 779 -30.08 7.37 55.48
N SER A 780 -29.82 6.15 55.02
CA SER A 780 -29.32 5.04 55.85
C SER A 780 -27.90 4.61 55.46
N ASN A 781 -27.13 4.10 56.43
CA ASN A 781 -25.77 3.54 56.25
C ASN A 781 -24.77 4.49 55.57
N LEU A 782 -24.56 5.69 56.10
CA LEU A 782 -23.55 6.63 55.57
C LEU A 782 -22.13 6.10 55.84
N LYS A 783 -21.43 5.71 54.77
CA LYS A 783 -20.05 5.24 54.79
C LYS A 783 -19.13 6.24 54.08
N LEU A 784 -17.93 6.46 54.63
CA LEU A 784 -16.86 7.25 54.02
C LEU A 784 -15.66 6.36 53.71
N THR A 785 -15.14 6.46 52.49
CA THR A 785 -13.81 5.96 52.12
C THR A 785 -12.92 7.14 51.76
N ILE A 786 -11.66 7.08 52.17
CA ILE A 786 -10.64 8.06 51.80
C ILE A 786 -9.58 7.33 51.00
N ASP A 787 -9.46 7.70 49.72
CA ASP A 787 -8.56 7.09 48.76
C ASP A 787 -7.53 8.09 48.24
N ARG A 788 -6.38 7.61 47.78
CA ARG A 788 -5.38 8.44 47.08
C ARG A 788 -5.63 8.38 45.58
N VAL A 789 -5.78 9.53 44.93
CA VAL A 789 -6.13 9.59 43.49
C VAL A 789 -4.95 9.23 42.58
N ASN A 790 -3.71 9.47 43.04
CA ASN A 790 -2.49 9.19 42.29
C ASN A 790 -1.71 8.05 42.95
N SER A 791 -1.81 6.85 42.36
CA SER A 791 -1.09 5.65 42.80
C SER A 791 0.36 5.63 42.30
N SER A 792 1.21 6.49 42.87
CA SER A 792 2.63 6.22 43.01
C SER A 792 2.92 6.25 44.50
N ILE A 793 3.46 5.18 45.07
CA ILE A 793 3.72 5.06 46.51
C ILE A 793 4.73 6.14 46.91
N SER A 794 4.24 7.33 47.25
CA SER A 794 5.00 8.38 47.94
C SER A 794 5.02 7.99 49.41
N GLU A 795 6.22 7.82 49.97
CA GLU A 795 6.47 7.49 51.39
C GLU A 795 6.04 8.62 52.37
N GLY A 796 5.29 9.62 51.89
CA GLY A 796 4.99 10.85 52.62
C GLY A 796 3.99 10.68 53.77
N ILE A 797 3.01 9.79 53.64
CA ILE A 797 2.04 9.45 54.69
C ILE A 797 1.79 7.95 54.67
N SER A 798 1.70 7.30 55.83
CA SER A 798 1.27 5.90 55.96
C SER A 798 -0.19 5.78 56.42
N ASN A 799 -0.58 6.52 57.46
CA ASN A 799 -1.89 6.40 58.12
C ASN A 799 -2.52 7.78 58.40
N PHE A 800 -3.82 7.80 58.61
CA PHE A 800 -4.57 8.95 59.13
C PHE A 800 -5.41 8.52 60.34
N THR A 801 -5.85 9.48 61.14
CA THR A 801 -6.79 9.21 62.24
C THR A 801 -8.11 9.92 62.03
N VAL A 802 -9.22 9.23 62.25
CA VAL A 802 -10.57 9.81 62.28
C VAL A 802 -11.10 9.67 63.70
N ASP A 803 -11.48 10.78 64.34
CA ASP A 803 -11.91 10.81 65.74
C ASP A 803 -10.97 9.99 66.66
N GLU A 804 -9.66 10.25 66.55
CA GLU A 804 -8.57 9.60 67.31
C GLU A 804 -8.31 8.11 67.00
N MET A 805 -9.04 7.49 66.08
CA MET A 805 -8.80 6.12 65.68
C MET A 805 -7.99 6.03 64.37
N LEU A 806 -6.94 5.21 64.40
CA LEU A 806 -6.04 4.98 63.27
C LEU A 806 -6.76 4.16 62.18
N ARG A 807 -6.69 4.63 60.93
CA ARG A 807 -7.38 4.05 59.76
C ARG A 807 -6.45 3.96 58.56
N SER A 808 -6.78 3.03 57.68
CA SER A 808 -6.06 2.81 56.42
C SER A 808 -6.79 3.43 55.23
N PHE A 809 -6.04 3.82 54.19
CA PHE A 809 -6.63 4.34 52.95
C PHE A 809 -7.41 3.23 52.22
N GLY A 810 -8.61 3.53 51.74
CA GLY A 810 -9.53 2.56 51.10
C GLY A 810 -10.44 1.77 52.05
N GLU A 811 -10.37 2.00 53.36
CA GLU A 811 -11.26 1.38 54.34
C GLU A 811 -12.64 2.04 54.35
N GLU A 812 -13.73 1.25 54.36
CA GLU A 812 -15.11 1.77 54.50
C GLU A 812 -15.42 2.11 55.97
N ILE A 813 -15.45 3.40 56.28
CA ILE A 813 -15.71 3.92 57.64
C ILE A 813 -17.20 4.26 57.78
N LEU A 814 -17.90 3.58 58.68
CA LEU A 814 -19.29 3.92 59.01
C LEU A 814 -19.33 5.21 59.85
N ILE A 815 -19.90 6.28 59.30
CA ILE A 815 -20.04 7.58 59.97
C ILE A 815 -21.34 7.62 60.78
N SER A 816 -22.47 7.24 60.18
CA SER A 816 -23.78 7.23 60.83
C SER A 816 -24.72 6.18 60.22
N ARG A 817 -25.62 5.64 61.04
CA ARG A 817 -26.62 4.65 60.61
C ARG A 817 -27.83 5.31 59.95
N ASN A 818 -28.29 6.46 60.45
CA ASN A 818 -29.44 7.19 59.91
C ASN A 818 -29.18 8.71 60.02
N ILE A 819 -29.52 9.45 58.97
CA ILE A 819 -29.39 10.92 58.91
C ILE A 819 -30.70 11.51 58.42
N SER A 820 -31.26 12.43 59.19
CA SER A 820 -32.51 13.13 58.86
C SER A 820 -32.29 14.14 57.74
N VAL A 821 -33.37 14.59 57.09
CA VAL A 821 -33.28 15.63 56.05
C VAL A 821 -32.70 16.91 56.67
N ASN A 822 -31.72 17.54 56.00
CA ASN A 822 -30.96 18.72 56.42
C ASN A 822 -30.02 18.59 57.62
N GLU A 823 -29.85 17.41 58.19
CA GLU A 823 -28.90 17.17 59.28
C GLU A 823 -27.43 17.21 58.77
N VAL A 824 -26.54 17.79 59.59
CA VAL A 824 -25.09 17.93 59.30
C VAL A 824 -24.29 17.08 60.28
N ILE A 825 -23.33 16.30 59.77
CA ILE A 825 -22.38 15.54 60.58
C ILE A 825 -20.97 16.06 60.33
N ASP A 826 -20.25 16.35 61.41
CA ASP A 826 -18.85 16.78 61.39
C ASP A 826 -17.92 15.66 61.88
N LYS A 827 -16.76 15.50 61.23
CA LYS A 827 -15.70 14.54 61.58
C LYS A 827 -14.32 15.16 61.51
N ASN A 828 -13.48 14.89 62.50
CA ASN A 828 -12.11 15.42 62.56
C ASN A 828 -11.12 14.38 62.04
N ILE A 829 -10.33 14.78 61.04
CA ILE A 829 -9.38 13.91 60.34
C ILE A 829 -7.98 14.50 60.49
N ILE A 830 -7.04 13.71 61.03
CA ILE A 830 -5.66 14.16 61.27
C ILE A 830 -4.69 13.41 60.36
N PHE A 831 -3.86 14.17 59.65
CA PHE A 831 -2.79 13.68 58.77
C PHE A 831 -1.42 14.02 59.36
N LYS A 832 -0.44 13.12 59.23
CA LYS A 832 0.95 13.35 59.65
C LYS A 832 1.89 13.07 58.49
N PHE A 833 2.58 14.11 58.00
CA PHE A 833 3.47 14.04 56.85
C PHE A 833 4.93 13.86 57.28
N ASN A 834 5.63 12.93 56.63
CA ASN A 834 7.05 12.62 56.85
C ASN A 834 7.96 13.18 55.74
N ALA A 835 7.37 13.69 54.65
CA ALA A 835 8.09 14.23 53.49
C ALA A 835 7.28 15.35 52.83
N SER A 836 7.95 16.17 52.02
CA SER A 836 7.28 17.23 51.25
C SER A 836 6.59 16.62 50.03
N VAL A 837 5.26 16.65 50.01
CA VAL A 837 4.43 16.04 48.97
C VAL A 837 3.15 16.86 48.78
N VAL A 838 2.66 16.93 47.55
CA VAL A 838 1.31 17.37 47.22
C VAL A 838 0.48 16.11 46.90
N GLU A 839 -0.46 15.75 47.77
CA GLU A 839 -1.33 14.57 47.57
C GLU A 839 -2.79 14.97 47.42
N ASN A 840 -3.48 14.31 46.48
CA ASN A 840 -4.92 14.44 46.26
C ASN A 840 -5.65 13.28 46.94
N PHE A 841 -6.46 13.60 47.95
CA PHE A 841 -7.29 12.65 48.68
C PHE A 841 -8.73 12.71 48.17
N ARG A 842 -9.26 11.57 47.74
CA ARG A 842 -10.66 11.40 47.34
C ARG A 842 -11.50 10.94 48.51
N PHE A 843 -12.41 11.78 48.94
CA PHE A 843 -13.41 11.47 49.96
C PHE A 843 -14.66 10.95 49.26
N THR A 844 -14.93 9.64 49.35
CA THR A 844 -16.11 9.03 48.76
C THR A 844 -17.13 8.68 49.84
N VAL A 845 -18.32 9.26 49.73
CA VAL A 845 -19.45 8.98 50.61
C VAL A 845 -20.45 8.08 49.90
N LYS A 846 -20.79 6.95 50.52
CA LYS A 846 -21.80 5.99 50.04
C LYS A 846 -22.96 5.89 51.04
N TYR A 847 -24.17 5.79 50.55
CA TYR A 847 -25.36 5.62 51.38
C TYR A 847 -26.52 4.93 50.68
N ASP A 848 -27.43 4.38 51.48
CA ASP A 848 -28.60 3.65 51.01
C ASP A 848 -29.86 4.52 51.13
N LEU A 849 -30.64 4.59 50.04
CA LEU A 849 -31.90 5.32 49.96
C LEU A 849 -33.02 4.43 49.42
N GLN A 850 -34.20 4.44 50.07
CA GLN A 850 -35.36 3.70 49.61
C GLN A 850 -35.99 4.35 48.35
N ALA A 851 -36.00 3.61 47.24
CA ALA A 851 -36.54 4.08 45.96
C ALA A 851 -38.07 4.28 45.99
N VAL A 852 -38.58 5.12 45.09
CA VAL A 852 -40.01 5.48 45.02
C VAL A 852 -40.80 4.53 44.10
N SER A 853 -40.15 3.89 43.14
CA SER A 853 -40.79 3.14 42.05
C SER A 853 -40.95 1.63 42.30
N SER A 854 -40.26 1.06 43.30
CA SER A 854 -40.44 -0.34 43.72
C SER A 854 -40.05 -0.51 45.19
N PRO A 855 -40.85 -1.21 46.03
CA PRO A 855 -40.57 -1.37 47.46
C PRO A 855 -39.37 -2.31 47.76
N ASP A 856 -38.86 -3.04 46.77
CA ASP A 856 -37.78 -4.03 46.94
C ASP A 856 -36.37 -3.50 46.56
N TYR A 857 -36.24 -2.24 46.13
CA TYR A 857 -34.95 -1.67 45.73
C TYR A 857 -34.46 -0.57 46.69
N THR A 858 -33.33 -0.83 47.35
CA THR A 858 -32.51 0.19 48.03
C THR A 858 -31.49 0.74 47.04
N GLY A 859 -31.68 1.98 46.60
CA GLY A 859 -30.71 2.65 45.73
C GLY A 859 -29.46 3.03 46.54
N VAL A 860 -28.32 2.45 46.17
CA VAL A 860 -27.02 2.86 46.71
C VAL A 860 -26.56 4.10 45.96
N CYS A 861 -26.46 5.23 46.65
CA CYS A 861 -26.01 6.50 46.12
C CYS A 861 -24.57 6.76 46.53
N THR A 862 -23.76 7.30 45.62
CA THR A 862 -22.35 7.63 45.88
C THR A 862 -22.02 9.05 45.44
N LYS A 863 -21.31 9.80 46.28
CA LYS A 863 -20.73 11.11 45.95
C LYS A 863 -19.26 11.13 46.35
N TYR A 864 -18.40 11.77 45.56
CA TYR A 864 -17.00 11.96 45.92
C TYR A 864 -16.57 13.42 45.72
N GLU A 865 -15.54 13.83 46.48
CA GLU A 865 -14.85 15.10 46.34
C GLU A 865 -13.35 14.90 46.55
N ASP A 866 -12.54 15.50 45.70
CA ASP A 866 -11.08 15.39 45.72
C ASP A 866 -10.50 16.65 46.38
N VAL A 867 -9.70 16.49 47.44
CA VAL A 867 -9.06 17.57 48.20
C VAL A 867 -7.55 17.47 48.07
N GLU A 868 -6.91 18.56 47.66
CA GLU A 868 -5.46 18.68 47.50
C GLU A 868 -4.82 19.20 48.80
N ILE A 869 -3.82 18.47 49.32
CA ILE A 869 -3.07 18.87 50.52
C ILE A 869 -1.58 18.93 50.19
N GLU A 870 -1.00 20.13 50.37
CA GLU A 870 0.43 20.40 50.18
C GLU A 870 1.18 20.37 51.51
N ALA A 871 2.21 19.53 51.61
CA ALA A 871 3.11 19.43 52.75
C ALA A 871 4.51 19.98 52.43
N ILE A 872 5.02 20.92 53.24
CA ILE A 872 6.29 21.63 53.03
C ILE A 872 7.18 21.51 54.28
N SER A 873 8.51 21.46 54.09
CA SER A 873 9.47 21.56 55.19
C SER A 873 9.44 22.95 55.86
N PRO A 874 9.61 23.05 57.19
CA PRO A 874 9.53 24.33 57.90
C PRO A 874 10.62 25.35 57.50
N PHE A 875 11.87 24.92 57.29
CA PHE A 875 13.03 25.78 56.93
C PHE A 875 14.13 24.98 56.20
N THR A 876 15.06 25.68 55.53
CA THR A 876 16.28 25.14 54.90
C THR A 876 17.55 25.65 55.59
N CYS A 877 18.63 24.86 55.56
CA CYS A 877 19.95 25.25 56.06
C CYS A 877 21.03 25.11 54.96
N ILE A 878 21.87 26.12 54.76
CA ILE A 878 22.96 26.16 53.76
C ILE A 878 24.32 26.27 54.47
N PHE A 879 25.33 25.51 54.05
CA PHE A 879 26.65 25.46 54.70
C PHE A 879 27.83 25.85 53.78
N THR A 880 28.83 26.61 54.25
CA THR A 880 30.06 26.97 53.50
C THR A 880 31.35 26.83 54.33
N THR A 881 32.46 26.41 53.70
CA THR A 881 33.77 26.13 54.36
C THR A 881 34.87 27.13 53.98
N CYS A 882 35.57 27.71 54.97
CA CYS A 882 36.57 28.77 54.78
C CYS A 882 37.86 28.54 55.58
N ASN A 883 38.99 29.12 55.16
CA ASN A 883 40.21 29.20 55.96
C ASN A 883 40.13 30.31 57.01
N ILE A 884 41.13 30.41 57.89
CA ILE A 884 41.20 31.46 58.94
C ILE A 884 41.17 32.88 58.34
N ARG A 885 41.69 33.05 57.12
CA ARG A 885 41.66 34.33 56.38
C ARG A 885 40.34 34.57 55.62
N ARG A 886 39.33 33.72 55.83
CA ARG A 886 37.98 33.76 55.23
C ARG A 886 37.92 33.52 53.71
N ASN A 887 38.97 32.94 53.13
CA ASN A 887 38.94 32.44 51.76
C ASN A 887 38.30 31.05 51.75
N THR A 888 37.49 30.76 50.74
CA THR A 888 36.84 29.46 50.59
C THR A 888 37.88 28.36 50.37
N LEU A 889 37.70 27.23 51.05
CA LEU A 889 38.60 26.08 50.95
C LEU A 889 37.94 24.96 50.14
N ASN A 890 38.66 24.44 49.15
CA ASN A 890 38.26 23.25 48.40
C ASN A 890 38.73 21.96 49.10
N PHE A 891 39.87 22.01 49.81
CA PHE A 891 40.44 20.90 50.57
C PHE A 891 40.97 21.42 51.89
N ILE A 892 40.89 20.59 52.94
CA ILE A 892 41.40 20.91 54.27
C ILE A 892 42.75 20.21 54.43
N LYS A 893 43.71 20.86 55.08
CA LYS A 893 45.02 20.27 55.35
C LYS A 893 45.11 19.81 56.80
N VAL A 894 45.80 18.71 57.02
CA VAL A 894 46.01 18.15 58.36
C VAL A 894 46.76 19.17 59.23
N LEU A 895 46.28 19.38 60.46
CA LEU A 895 46.80 20.32 61.46
C LEU A 895 46.61 21.82 61.14
N GLU A 896 45.72 22.18 60.22
CA GLU A 896 45.36 23.58 59.91
C GLU A 896 43.88 23.88 60.32
N PRO A 897 43.58 25.00 61.04
CA PRO A 897 42.21 25.39 61.41
C PRO A 897 41.36 25.91 60.23
N PHE A 898 40.03 25.67 60.26
CA PHE A 898 39.06 26.11 59.25
C PHE A 898 37.67 26.46 59.85
N ILE A 899 36.80 27.17 59.10
CA ILE A 899 35.50 27.71 59.54
C ILE A 899 34.36 27.12 58.70
N ILE A 900 33.20 26.81 59.31
CA ILE A 900 31.95 26.42 58.67
C ILE A 900 30.86 27.44 59.00
N ARG A 901 30.21 28.02 58.00
CA ARG A 901 29.08 28.95 58.17
C ARG A 901 27.77 28.27 57.79
N ALA A 902 26.77 28.31 58.67
CA ALA A 902 25.41 27.78 58.46
C ALA A 902 24.39 28.93 58.35
N SER A 903 23.56 28.94 57.30
CA SER A 903 22.52 29.94 57.03
C SER A 903 21.14 29.29 57.03
N ILE A 904 20.24 29.68 57.95
CA ILE A 904 18.89 29.12 58.11
C ILE A 904 17.85 30.05 57.49
N LYS A 905 16.97 29.53 56.62
CA LYS A 905 15.92 30.28 55.90
C LYS A 905 14.55 29.61 55.99
N PRO A 906 13.46 30.34 56.35
CA PRO A 906 12.11 29.77 56.39
C PRO A 906 11.58 29.47 54.97
N LEU A 907 10.76 28.41 54.84
CA LEU A 907 10.06 28.06 53.60
C LEU A 907 8.54 28.20 53.71
N SER A 908 8.00 28.13 54.92
CA SER A 908 6.57 28.24 55.15
C SER A 908 6.10 29.70 55.24
N SER A 909 4.86 29.94 54.82
CA SER A 909 4.12 31.19 55.08
C SER A 909 3.79 31.42 56.56
N HIS A 910 3.76 30.34 57.36
CA HIS A 910 3.56 30.40 58.80
C HIS A 910 4.82 30.91 59.53
N ARG A 911 4.63 31.70 60.59
CA ARG A 911 5.74 32.20 61.41
C ARG A 911 6.26 31.10 62.33
N ILE A 912 7.54 30.73 62.17
CA ILE A 912 8.22 29.69 62.96
C ILE A 912 9.16 30.35 63.98
N CYS A 913 9.12 29.87 65.22
CA CYS A 913 10.01 30.30 66.30
C CYS A 913 11.06 29.22 66.60
N LEU A 914 12.34 29.57 66.53
CA LEU A 914 13.46 28.68 66.84
C LEU A 914 13.70 28.62 68.36
N GLN A 915 13.61 27.41 68.93
CA GLN A 915 13.80 27.17 70.36
C GLN A 915 15.24 26.81 70.71
N ASN A 916 15.88 25.91 69.95
CA ASN A 916 17.23 25.44 70.26
C ASN A 916 17.97 24.89 69.01
N LEU A 917 19.29 25.06 68.97
CA LEU A 917 20.21 24.61 67.91
C LEU A 917 21.35 23.80 68.54
N LEU A 918 21.45 22.52 68.17
CA LEU A 918 22.45 21.59 68.73
C LEU A 918 23.27 20.96 67.60
N ILE A 919 24.59 21.04 67.70
CA ILE A 919 25.52 20.37 66.76
C ILE A 919 26.10 19.11 67.40
N GLN A 920 26.05 18.01 66.66
CA GLN A 920 26.68 16.75 67.03
C GLN A 920 27.78 16.44 66.00
N PRO A 921 29.07 16.75 66.29
CA PRO A 921 30.17 16.47 65.37
C PRO A 921 30.59 15.00 65.40
N ASN A 922 31.07 14.46 64.27
CA ASN A 922 31.53 13.06 64.18
C ASN A 922 33.02 12.88 64.52
N TYR A 923 33.93 13.47 63.72
CA TYR A 923 35.39 13.21 63.79
C TYR A 923 36.25 14.47 64.05
N PHE A 924 35.62 15.64 64.19
CA PHE A 924 36.32 16.94 64.23
C PHE A 924 36.10 17.62 65.58
N THR A 925 37.15 18.25 66.11
CA THR A 925 37.10 19.05 67.34
C THR A 925 36.82 20.52 67.02
N VAL A 926 35.82 21.09 67.71
CA VAL A 926 35.45 22.51 67.62
C VAL A 926 36.40 23.33 68.48
N VAL A 927 36.93 24.44 67.97
CA VAL A 927 37.83 25.35 68.72
C VAL A 927 37.07 26.61 69.13
N ILE A 928 36.34 26.58 70.26
CA ILE A 928 36.08 27.77 71.09
C ILE A 928 36.03 27.33 72.57
N GLU A 929 36.57 28.19 73.43
CA GLU A 929 36.73 28.09 74.89
C GLU A 929 35.48 27.58 75.65
N SER A 930 35.75 26.72 76.65
CA SER A 930 34.86 26.07 77.64
C SER A 930 34.31 24.68 77.29
N ASP A 931 34.69 23.72 78.13
CA ASP A 931 34.37 22.29 78.09
C ASP A 931 32.85 22.03 78.19
N ALA A 932 32.22 21.62 77.09
CA ALA A 932 30.99 20.83 77.11
C ALA A 932 30.76 20.16 75.75
N THR A 933 30.59 18.83 75.76
CA THR A 933 30.31 17.98 74.59
C THR A 933 28.97 18.25 73.88
N ASN A 934 28.20 19.26 74.32
CA ASN A 934 27.01 19.78 73.65
C ASN A 934 27.07 21.30 73.67
N VAL A 935 27.46 21.92 72.56
CA VAL A 935 27.52 23.38 72.44
C VAL A 935 26.12 23.90 72.10
N SER A 936 25.35 24.33 73.10
CA SER A 936 24.13 25.11 72.89
C SER A 936 24.51 26.58 72.65
N MET A 937 24.34 27.07 71.42
CA MET A 937 24.61 28.47 71.10
C MET A 937 23.42 29.35 71.49
N ARG A 938 23.58 30.19 72.52
CA ARG A 938 22.54 31.14 72.99
C ARG A 938 22.26 32.30 72.04
N ALA A 939 23.10 32.52 71.02
CA ALA A 939 23.05 33.71 70.16
C ALA A 939 21.83 33.78 69.20
N ALA A 940 21.13 32.66 68.95
CA ALA A 940 20.00 32.59 68.01
C ALA A 940 18.68 32.04 68.61
N CYS A 941 18.66 31.57 69.87
CA CYS A 941 17.47 31.05 70.54
C CYS A 941 16.42 32.15 70.78
N GLY A 942 15.17 31.91 70.41
CA GLY A 942 14.05 32.86 70.58
C GLY A 942 13.79 33.75 69.35
N SER A 943 14.56 33.59 68.28
CA SER A 943 14.33 34.31 67.03
C SER A 943 13.13 33.76 66.25
N VAL A 944 12.31 34.67 65.71
CA VAL A 944 11.23 34.35 64.77
C VAL A 944 11.81 34.46 63.37
N LEU A 945 11.74 33.38 62.60
CA LEU A 945 12.19 33.39 61.21
C LEU A 945 11.19 34.19 60.38
N ASN A 946 11.61 35.37 59.92
CA ASN A 946 10.84 36.18 58.99
C ASN A 946 11.09 35.71 57.55
N PRO A 947 10.08 35.76 56.64
CA PRO A 947 10.18 35.26 55.27
C PRO A 947 11.39 35.79 54.47
N ASP A 948 11.83 37.02 54.78
CA ASP A 948 12.86 37.72 54.00
C ASP A 948 14.27 37.68 54.64
N GLY A 949 14.42 37.09 55.83
CA GLY A 949 15.68 37.10 56.60
C GLY A 949 16.37 35.74 56.66
N SER A 950 17.70 35.71 56.61
CA SER A 950 18.51 34.53 56.93
C SER A 950 19.34 34.73 58.19
N THR A 951 19.34 33.75 59.09
CA THR A 951 20.19 33.75 60.28
C THR A 951 21.48 33.00 59.98
N GLU A 952 22.63 33.67 60.02
CA GLU A 952 23.96 33.07 59.80
C GLU A 952 24.66 32.75 61.12
N ILE A 953 25.32 31.59 61.19
CA ILE A 953 26.05 31.09 62.37
C ILE A 953 27.38 30.48 61.92
N GLU A 954 28.50 30.81 62.56
CA GLU A 954 29.84 30.31 62.20
C GLU A 954 30.41 29.35 63.26
N PHE A 955 31.13 28.32 62.81
CA PHE A 955 31.74 27.28 63.63
C PHE A 955 33.20 27.05 63.22
N ILE A 956 34.15 26.98 64.16
CA ILE A 956 35.59 26.76 63.87
C ILE A 956 35.97 25.31 64.20
N PHE A 957 36.66 24.65 63.28
CA PHE A 957 37.11 23.26 63.38
C PHE A 957 38.60 23.12 63.08
N TYR A 958 39.22 22.05 63.58
CA TYR A 958 40.55 21.60 63.15
C TYR A 958 40.58 20.07 63.06
N CYS A 959 41.45 19.55 62.18
CA CYS A 959 41.58 18.10 61.98
C CYS A 959 43.03 17.64 62.23
N THR A 960 43.18 16.59 63.04
CA THR A 960 44.48 15.97 63.35
C THR A 960 44.80 14.75 62.50
N GLN A 961 43.81 14.20 61.78
CA GLN A 961 43.94 12.99 60.98
C GLN A 961 43.68 13.26 59.48
N GLU A 962 44.28 12.44 58.63
CA GLU A 962 44.05 12.48 57.18
C GLU A 962 42.76 11.71 56.85
N ILE A 963 41.89 12.30 56.04
CA ILE A 963 40.58 11.74 55.67
C ILE A 963 40.46 11.84 54.15
N LEU A 964 40.64 10.72 53.47
CA LEU A 964 40.71 10.66 52.00
C LEU A 964 39.34 10.53 51.32
N SER A 965 38.29 10.16 52.07
CA SER A 965 36.90 10.07 51.59
C SER A 965 36.03 11.20 52.13
N PRO A 966 35.06 11.74 51.34
CA PRO A 966 34.17 12.80 51.80
C PRO A 966 33.25 12.30 52.91
N THR A 967 33.57 12.62 54.15
CA THR A 967 32.85 12.17 55.36
C THR A 967 32.05 13.31 55.97
N SER A 968 30.81 13.06 56.40
CA SER A 968 29.94 14.08 57.01
C SER A 968 30.51 14.56 58.34
N LEU A 969 30.48 15.87 58.50
CA LEU A 969 30.94 16.57 59.70
C LEU A 969 30.04 16.34 60.92
N GLY A 970 28.80 15.84 60.74
CA GLY A 970 27.84 15.60 61.83
C GLY A 970 26.40 15.99 61.48
N THR A 971 25.55 16.19 62.49
CA THR A 971 24.15 16.64 62.31
C THR A 971 23.83 17.87 63.16
N LEU A 972 23.06 18.79 62.59
CA LEU A 972 22.45 19.95 63.23
C LEU A 972 20.99 19.62 63.60
N ARG A 973 20.64 19.65 64.88
CA ARG A 973 19.25 19.49 65.34
C ARG A 973 18.64 20.85 65.65
N VAL A 974 17.46 21.10 65.11
CA VAL A 974 16.73 22.37 65.23
C VAL A 974 15.36 22.11 65.86
N LYS A 975 15.14 22.64 67.07
CA LYS A 975 13.84 22.59 67.76
C LYS A 975 13.04 23.85 67.46
N TRP A 976 11.77 23.70 67.08
CA TRP A 976 10.93 24.80 66.60
C TRP A 976 9.45 24.64 66.97
N LYS A 977 8.68 25.73 66.92
CA LYS A 977 7.21 25.71 67.11
C LYS A 977 6.51 26.72 66.19
N ARG A 978 5.25 26.46 65.83
CA ARG A 978 4.38 27.46 65.16
C ARG A 978 4.06 28.58 66.13
N ASN A 979 4.05 29.83 65.66
CA ASN A 979 3.72 30.99 66.48
C ASN A 979 2.19 31.18 66.62
N GLU A 980 1.48 30.14 67.06
CA GLU A 980 0.03 30.09 67.28
C GLU A 980 -0.27 29.57 68.69
N ILE A 981 -1.44 29.92 69.24
CA ILE A 981 -1.84 29.51 70.59
C ILE A 981 -2.20 28.02 70.57
N GLY A 982 -1.48 27.20 71.36
CA GLY A 982 -1.73 25.75 71.49
C GLY A 982 -0.87 24.86 70.59
N SER A 983 0.14 25.39 69.90
CA SER A 983 1.05 24.62 69.04
C SER A 983 2.02 23.74 69.83
N SER A 984 2.28 22.52 69.33
CA SER A 984 3.28 21.60 69.89
C SER A 984 4.70 21.97 69.46
N GLU A 985 5.69 21.61 70.31
CA GLU A 985 7.10 21.71 69.95
C GLU A 985 7.51 20.56 69.03
N ASN A 986 8.11 20.90 67.89
CA ASN A 986 8.57 19.97 66.85
C ASN A 986 10.11 20.02 66.73
N GLU A 987 10.73 18.93 66.27
CA GLU A 987 12.18 18.80 66.11
C GLU A 987 12.54 18.33 64.70
N THR A 988 13.43 19.05 64.02
CA THR A 988 13.92 18.72 62.67
C THR A 988 15.44 18.55 62.68
N CYS A 989 15.95 17.47 62.06
CA CYS A 989 17.37 17.14 62.00
C CYS A 989 17.95 17.37 60.60
N VAL A 990 19.08 18.08 60.49
CA VAL A 990 19.74 18.46 59.22
C VAL A 990 21.20 18.00 59.19
N PRO A 991 21.68 17.27 58.17
CA PRO A 991 23.07 16.84 58.08
C PRO A 991 24.05 17.97 57.71
N LEU A 992 25.26 17.96 58.27
CA LEU A 992 26.37 18.87 57.94
C LEU A 992 27.13 18.41 56.67
N PRO A 993 27.86 19.31 55.97
CA PRO A 993 28.54 18.98 54.72
C PRO A 993 29.65 17.91 54.87
N ASN A 994 30.05 17.32 53.74
CA ASN A 994 31.11 16.31 53.68
C ASN A 994 32.44 16.96 53.26
N VAL A 995 33.57 16.61 53.91
CA VAL A 995 34.88 17.24 53.62
C VAL A 995 36.04 16.21 53.56
N ILE A 996 37.12 16.55 52.82
CA ILE A 996 38.34 15.75 52.60
C ILE A 996 39.55 16.47 53.23
N VAL A 997 40.43 15.73 53.92
CA VAL A 997 41.62 16.25 54.63
C VAL A 997 42.90 15.56 54.13
N GLN A 998 43.93 16.30 53.67
CA GLN A 998 45.16 15.76 53.03
C GLN A 998 46.49 16.21 53.70
N ARG A 999 47.57 15.40 53.56
CA ARG A 999 48.95 15.72 54.02
C ARG A 999 49.79 16.48 52.96
N SER A 1000 50.79 17.27 53.41
CA SER A 1000 51.66 18.11 52.55
C SER A 1000 53.16 17.80 52.73
N LEU A 1001 53.91 17.72 51.62
CA LEU A 1001 55.35 17.37 51.58
C LEU A 1001 56.27 18.47 52.14
N LEU A 1002 55.90 19.74 51.91
CA LEU A 1002 56.67 20.91 52.30
C LEU A 1002 55.79 21.89 53.07
N TYR A 1003 56.45 22.71 53.87
CA TYR A 1003 55.88 23.94 54.41
C TYR A 1003 56.84 25.09 54.10
N VAL A 1004 56.30 26.15 53.51
CA VAL A 1004 57.08 27.33 53.12
C VAL A 1004 56.61 28.50 53.96
N GLU A 1005 57.55 29.06 54.69
CA GLU A 1005 57.35 30.27 55.46
C GLU A 1005 58.06 31.43 54.78
N CYS A 1006 57.33 32.54 54.63
CA CYS A 1006 57.84 33.75 53.99
C CYS A 1006 57.96 34.85 55.03
N SER A 1007 59.19 35.31 55.23
CA SER A 1007 59.46 36.48 56.06
C SER A 1007 59.65 37.70 55.16
N LEU A 1008 58.72 38.64 55.28
CA LEU A 1008 58.69 39.92 54.59
C LEU A 1008 58.60 41.04 55.63
N PRO A 1009 59.14 42.23 55.34
CA PRO A 1009 58.82 43.42 56.12
C PRO A 1009 57.34 43.80 55.92
N ASP A 1010 56.75 44.51 56.89
CA ASP A 1010 55.35 44.94 56.82
C ASP A 1010 55.07 45.86 55.61
N TYR A 1011 56.09 46.60 55.13
CA TYR A 1011 56.05 47.40 53.91
C TYR A 1011 57.45 47.58 53.29
N GLY A 1012 57.51 47.87 51.98
CA GLY A 1012 58.73 48.25 51.25
C GLY A 1012 58.80 49.76 50.96
N VAL A 1013 59.97 50.28 50.53
CA VAL A 1013 60.12 51.68 50.07
C VAL A 1013 60.75 51.71 48.68
N THR A 1014 60.14 52.44 47.73
CA THR A 1014 60.59 52.53 46.34
C THR A 1014 62.06 52.96 46.26
N ARG A 1015 62.86 52.35 45.37
CA ARG A 1015 64.30 52.62 45.20
C ARG A 1015 65.19 52.37 46.43
N LYS A 1016 64.71 51.66 47.46
CA LYS A 1016 65.56 51.13 48.55
C LYS A 1016 65.45 49.61 48.60
N HIS A 1017 66.58 48.93 48.67
CA HIS A 1017 66.58 47.47 48.71
C HIS A 1017 66.13 46.95 50.08
N PHE A 1018 65.41 45.82 50.10
CA PHE A 1018 65.09 45.04 51.30
C PHE A 1018 65.33 43.55 51.07
N GLN A 1019 65.49 42.80 52.16
CA GLN A 1019 65.75 41.37 52.10
C GLN A 1019 64.46 40.55 52.19
N LEU A 1020 64.24 39.69 51.20
CA LEU A 1020 63.20 38.66 51.21
C LEU A 1020 63.85 37.33 51.58
N THR A 1021 63.31 36.66 52.61
CA THR A 1021 63.80 35.35 53.06
C THR A 1021 62.71 34.30 52.98
N PHE A 1022 62.97 33.26 52.19
CA PHE A 1022 62.14 32.06 52.16
C PHE A 1022 62.78 30.99 53.05
N THR A 1023 62.02 30.49 54.03
CA THR A 1023 62.41 29.33 54.83
C THR A 1023 61.59 28.13 54.38
N ILE A 1024 62.24 27.17 53.73
CA ILE A 1024 61.59 25.99 53.16
C ILE A 1024 61.87 24.82 54.09
N TYR A 1025 60.81 24.28 54.71
CA TYR A 1025 60.88 23.14 55.62
C TYR A 1025 60.55 21.85 54.89
N ASN A 1026 61.48 20.90 54.91
CA ASN A 1026 61.24 19.55 54.48
C ASN A 1026 60.44 18.80 55.55
N ARG A 1027 59.16 18.46 55.29
CA ARG A 1027 58.34 17.66 56.21
C ARG A 1027 58.49 16.15 55.98
N THR A 1028 59.35 15.74 55.04
CA THR A 1028 59.69 14.34 54.80
C THR A 1028 60.92 13.92 55.61
N ASP A 1029 61.08 12.62 55.83
CA ASP A 1029 62.19 12.05 56.60
C ASP A 1029 63.46 11.86 55.75
N GLU A 1030 63.40 12.04 54.42
CA GLU A 1030 64.50 11.83 53.48
C GLU A 1030 65.10 13.15 52.93
N THR A 1031 66.31 13.09 52.38
CA THR A 1031 66.94 14.23 51.68
C THR A 1031 66.20 14.56 50.39
N LEU A 1032 65.73 15.80 50.26
CA LEU A 1032 64.93 16.27 49.14
C LEU A 1032 65.76 17.18 48.21
N PRO A 1033 66.10 16.74 46.99
CA PRO A 1033 66.68 17.60 45.96
C PRO A 1033 65.63 18.53 45.36
N LEU A 1034 65.94 19.83 45.32
CA LEU A 1034 65.07 20.90 44.84
C LEU A 1034 65.81 21.74 43.79
N GLU A 1035 65.10 22.07 42.72
CA GLU A 1035 65.51 23.10 41.76
C GLU A 1035 64.73 24.39 42.03
N LEU A 1036 65.47 25.49 42.11
CA LEU A 1036 64.91 26.80 42.46
C LEU A 1036 65.05 27.77 41.29
N SER A 1037 63.95 28.42 40.95
CA SER A 1037 63.95 29.55 40.03
C SER A 1037 63.04 30.65 40.56
N MET A 1038 63.48 31.90 40.40
CA MET A 1038 62.72 33.08 40.77
C MET A 1038 62.33 33.81 39.49
N GLU A 1039 61.06 34.15 39.33
CA GLU A 1039 60.58 34.86 38.16
C GLU A 1039 61.06 36.31 38.13
N ASN A 1040 61.38 36.81 36.94
CA ASN A 1040 61.62 38.23 36.75
C ASN A 1040 60.27 38.97 36.84
N SER A 1041 60.26 40.09 37.57
CA SER A 1041 59.12 41.00 37.65
C SER A 1041 59.59 42.39 37.24
N ASP A 1042 58.84 43.05 36.36
CA ASP A 1042 59.15 44.41 35.90
C ASP A 1042 59.06 45.43 37.04
N ASN A 1043 58.40 45.08 38.15
CA ASN A 1043 58.23 45.93 39.32
C ASN A 1043 59.41 45.87 40.31
N PHE A 1044 60.27 44.84 40.21
CA PHE A 1044 61.39 44.63 41.12
C PHE A 1044 62.65 44.22 40.37
N MET A 1045 63.72 45.00 40.54
CA MET A 1045 65.06 44.46 40.31
C MET A 1045 65.46 43.65 41.54
N TYR A 1046 66.18 42.54 41.38
CA TYR A 1046 66.72 41.82 42.54
C TYR A 1046 68.07 41.21 42.24
N SER A 1047 68.92 41.16 43.27
CA SER A 1047 70.20 40.47 43.24
C SER A 1047 70.16 39.23 44.12
N GLY A 1048 70.77 38.16 43.61
CA GLY A 1048 70.74 36.83 44.17
C GLY A 1048 70.99 35.80 43.07
N ASN A 1049 70.92 34.54 43.44
CA ASN A 1049 71.10 33.37 42.59
C ASN A 1049 70.22 33.44 41.31
N LYS A 1050 70.79 33.92 40.19
CA LYS A 1050 70.19 34.02 38.83
C LYS A 1050 71.02 33.26 37.79
N GLN A 1051 70.35 32.63 36.83
CA GLN A 1051 70.86 31.72 35.78
C GLN A 1051 72.05 32.30 34.96
N VAL A 1052 73.11 31.51 34.69
CA VAL A 1052 74.32 31.90 33.91
C VAL A 1052 74.39 31.17 32.55
N ILE A 1053 74.90 31.84 31.49
CA ILE A 1053 75.00 31.35 30.09
C ILE A 1053 76.46 30.98 29.73
N ALA A 1054 76.72 29.81 29.13
CA ALA A 1054 78.04 29.43 28.57
C ALA A 1054 77.92 28.97 27.10
N ALA A 1055 78.85 29.40 26.22
CA ALA A 1055 78.84 29.09 24.78
C ALA A 1055 79.98 28.14 24.36
N LYS A 1056 79.72 27.17 23.46
CA LYS A 1056 80.72 26.26 22.88
C LYS A 1056 80.51 26.08 21.37
N ILE A 1057 81.57 26.28 20.57
CA ILE A 1057 81.56 26.30 19.08
C ILE A 1057 82.08 24.95 18.53
N ARG A 1058 81.39 24.35 17.55
CA ARG A 1058 81.97 23.42 16.54
C ARG A 1058 81.28 23.57 15.17
N ASN A 1059 82.11 23.71 14.14
CA ASN A 1059 81.85 23.66 12.68
C ASN A 1059 80.77 24.61 12.12
N THR A 1060 81.22 25.83 11.83
CA THR A 1060 80.63 26.80 10.86
C THR A 1060 79.14 27.13 10.99
N GLN A 1061 78.60 27.08 12.21
CA GLN A 1061 77.44 27.86 12.63
C GLN A 1061 77.69 28.39 14.04
N ILE A 1062 77.53 29.70 14.25
CA ILE A 1062 77.37 30.26 15.59
C ILE A 1062 75.97 29.84 16.05
N ILE A 1063 75.86 28.68 16.70
CA ILE A 1063 74.66 28.32 17.43
C ILE A 1063 74.83 28.89 18.84
N LEU A 1064 74.11 29.97 19.14
CA LEU A 1064 73.74 30.32 20.50
C LEU A 1064 72.89 29.17 21.06
N ILE A 1065 73.52 28.13 21.61
CA ILE A 1065 72.80 27.23 22.51
C ILE A 1065 72.63 28.03 23.80
N GLY A 1066 71.47 28.65 23.97
CA GLY A 1066 71.04 29.24 25.23
C GLY A 1066 70.79 28.16 26.28
N CYS A 1067 71.82 27.40 26.66
CA CYS A 1067 71.78 26.54 27.83
C CYS A 1067 72.00 27.43 29.06
N PHE A 1068 70.89 27.81 29.69
CA PHE A 1068 70.85 28.46 31.00
C PHE A 1068 70.94 27.38 32.08
N THR A 1069 72.05 27.29 32.82
CA THR A 1069 72.16 26.36 33.95
C THR A 1069 71.41 26.92 35.17
N LEU A 1070 70.36 26.21 35.62
CA LEU A 1070 69.51 26.48 36.79
C LEU A 1070 70.16 25.96 38.10
N ILE A 1071 69.77 26.53 39.25
CA ILE A 1071 70.41 26.29 40.56
C ILE A 1071 69.68 25.18 41.32
N LYS A 1072 70.43 24.16 41.74
CA LYS A 1072 69.92 22.97 42.45
C LYS A 1072 70.46 22.92 43.88
N ILE A 1073 69.60 22.58 44.84
CA ILE A 1073 69.89 22.54 46.28
C ILE A 1073 69.30 21.26 46.87
N GLU A 1074 69.98 20.61 47.81
CA GLU A 1074 69.48 19.43 48.50
C GLU A 1074 69.25 19.73 49.98
N ILE A 1075 68.03 19.45 50.49
CA ILE A 1075 67.65 19.69 51.89
C ILE A 1075 67.46 18.35 52.61
N GLY A 1076 68.19 18.12 53.70
CA GLY A 1076 68.00 16.91 54.53
C GLY A 1076 66.59 16.75 55.10
N GLY A 1077 66.21 15.51 55.41
CA GLY A 1077 64.91 15.20 56.05
C GLY A 1077 64.70 15.97 57.35
N GLN A 1078 63.48 16.46 57.56
CA GLN A 1078 63.06 17.31 58.70
C GLN A 1078 63.89 18.59 58.93
N LYS A 1079 64.75 18.98 57.97
CA LYS A 1079 65.54 20.21 58.04
C LYS A 1079 64.94 21.29 57.17
N PHE A 1080 65.47 22.51 57.33
CA PHE A 1080 65.08 23.65 56.53
C PHE A 1080 66.28 24.25 55.80
N CYS A 1081 66.01 24.89 54.67
CA CYS A 1081 66.96 25.74 53.97
C CYS A 1081 66.43 27.17 53.89
N LYS A 1082 67.33 28.15 53.98
CA LYS A 1082 67.01 29.57 53.83
C LYS A 1082 67.59 30.09 52.54
N GLN A 1083 66.75 30.73 51.73
CA GLN A 1083 67.17 31.42 50.52
C GLN A 1083 66.92 32.92 50.68
N HIS A 1084 67.96 33.71 50.38
CA HIS A 1084 67.97 35.15 50.56
C HIS A 1084 68.00 35.86 49.21
N TYR A 1085 67.06 36.77 49.00
CA TYR A 1085 67.00 37.63 47.82
C TYR A 1085 66.97 39.09 48.26
N ILE A 1086 67.82 39.91 47.64
CA ILE A 1086 67.82 41.36 47.87
C ILE A 1086 66.94 42.00 46.80
N MET A 1087 65.77 42.45 47.22
CA MET A 1087 64.72 43.00 46.37
C MET A 1087 64.86 44.52 46.31
N TYR A 1088 64.88 45.09 45.11
CA TYR A 1088 64.92 46.52 44.82
C TYR A 1088 63.64 46.94 44.09
N PRO A 1089 62.65 47.47 44.82
CA PRO A 1089 61.36 47.87 44.27
C PRO A 1089 61.46 49.12 43.39
N LEU A 1090 60.90 49.06 42.19
CA LEU A 1090 60.91 50.16 41.22
C LEU A 1090 59.65 51.03 41.27
N VAL A 1091 58.53 50.49 41.76
CA VAL A 1091 57.19 51.13 41.72
C VAL A 1091 56.60 51.22 43.14
N CYS A 1092 55.77 52.24 43.41
CA CYS A 1092 55.01 52.39 44.67
C CYS A 1092 53.56 51.88 44.55
N GLY A 1093 52.94 51.46 45.66
CA GLY A 1093 51.57 50.93 45.73
C GLY A 1093 51.49 49.49 46.28
N TYR A 1094 50.33 48.84 46.19
CA TYR A 1094 50.22 47.38 46.44
C TYR A 1094 50.77 46.65 45.22
N VAL A 1095 52.00 46.14 45.33
CA VAL A 1095 52.74 45.59 44.20
C VAL A 1095 52.93 44.08 44.38
N SER A 1096 52.70 43.33 43.31
CA SER A 1096 52.89 41.88 43.30
C SER A 1096 54.36 41.50 43.46
N LEU A 1097 54.62 40.59 44.39
CA LEU A 1097 55.97 40.05 44.61
C LEU A 1097 56.32 39.05 43.49
N PRO A 1098 57.59 38.99 43.04
CA PRO A 1098 58.00 37.97 42.09
C PRO A 1098 57.83 36.58 42.69
N LYS A 1099 57.37 35.64 41.87
CA LYS A 1099 57.01 34.30 42.32
C LYS A 1099 58.24 33.40 42.40
N LEU A 1100 58.32 32.66 43.51
CA LEU A 1100 59.28 31.59 43.69
C LEU A 1100 58.70 30.30 43.10
N ARG A 1101 59.41 29.70 42.15
CA ARG A 1101 59.09 28.37 41.62
C ARG A 1101 60.02 27.32 42.20
N LEU A 1102 59.42 26.24 42.69
CA LEU A 1102 60.11 25.11 43.31
C LEU A 1102 59.73 23.82 42.58
N VAL A 1103 60.74 23.06 42.16
CA VAL A 1103 60.57 21.73 41.57
C VAL A 1103 61.34 20.72 42.40
N ALA A 1104 60.63 19.70 42.92
CA ALA A 1104 61.24 18.60 43.64
C ALA A 1104 61.70 17.49 42.69
N TYR A 1105 62.85 16.87 42.99
CA TYR A 1105 63.50 15.81 42.21
C TYR A 1105 63.76 16.15 40.72
N PRO A 1106 64.45 17.27 40.44
CA PRO A 1106 64.57 17.83 39.08
C PRO A 1106 65.29 16.91 38.08
N ASP A 1107 66.25 16.10 38.54
CA ASP A 1107 67.03 15.19 37.69
C ASP A 1107 66.44 13.78 37.56
N SER A 1108 65.28 13.54 38.16
CA SER A 1108 64.56 12.27 38.07
C SER A 1108 63.42 12.36 37.05
N SER A 1109 62.95 11.21 36.55
CA SER A 1109 61.73 11.14 35.73
C SER A 1109 60.44 11.53 36.49
N ARG A 1110 60.54 11.91 37.77
CA ARG A 1110 59.45 12.34 38.66
C ARG A 1110 59.61 13.77 39.16
N ALA A 1111 60.06 14.69 38.31
CA ALA A 1111 60.10 16.11 38.65
C ALA A 1111 58.68 16.62 38.99
N MET A 1112 58.48 17.14 40.20
CA MET A 1112 57.18 17.60 40.68
C MET A 1112 57.19 19.13 40.90
N PRO A 1113 56.46 19.92 40.09
CA PRO A 1113 56.32 21.36 40.31
C PRO A 1113 55.37 21.60 41.49
N LEU A 1114 55.77 22.48 42.41
CA LEU A 1114 55.06 22.74 43.66
C LEU A 1114 54.31 24.08 43.68
N ASP A 1115 54.07 24.66 42.51
CA ASP A 1115 53.58 26.04 42.35
C ASP A 1115 52.20 26.28 43.03
N GLN A 1116 51.27 25.31 42.96
CA GLN A 1116 49.94 25.43 43.60
C GLN A 1116 50.01 25.45 45.13
N LEU A 1117 50.98 24.75 45.72
CA LEU A 1117 51.20 24.73 47.17
C LEU A 1117 51.75 26.09 47.62
N VAL A 1118 52.65 26.67 46.82
CA VAL A 1118 53.35 27.92 47.10
C VAL A 1118 52.40 29.13 46.94
N ASP A 1119 51.59 29.16 45.89
CA ASP A 1119 50.65 30.28 45.60
C ASP A 1119 49.55 30.45 46.68
N GLY A 1120 49.17 29.38 47.38
CA GLY A 1120 48.16 29.43 48.45
C GLY A 1120 48.69 29.81 49.84
N LEU A 1121 50.02 29.72 50.04
CA LEU A 1121 50.69 29.97 51.32
C LEU A 1121 51.44 31.30 51.34
N LEU A 1122 51.96 31.75 50.20
CA LEU A 1122 52.73 32.99 50.09
C LEU A 1122 51.84 34.22 49.89
N PRO A 1123 52.22 35.39 50.43
CA PRO A 1123 51.54 36.64 50.12
C PRO A 1123 51.79 37.02 48.65
N SER A 1124 50.71 37.32 47.93
CA SER A 1124 50.75 37.65 46.50
C SER A 1124 51.23 39.08 46.21
N SER A 1125 51.12 39.99 47.19
CA SER A 1125 51.48 41.41 47.04
C SER A 1125 52.00 42.00 48.34
N LEU A 1126 52.89 42.99 48.23
CA LEU A 1126 53.41 43.80 49.33
C LEU A 1126 53.12 45.28 49.04
N GLN A 1127 52.79 46.05 50.08
CA GLN A 1127 52.64 47.50 49.96
C GLN A 1127 54.01 48.19 49.94
N ILE A 1128 54.28 48.98 48.89
CA ILE A 1128 55.52 49.72 48.68
C ILE A 1128 55.24 51.23 48.76
N MET A 1129 55.90 51.91 49.69
CA MET A 1129 55.78 53.35 49.93
C MET A 1129 56.82 54.16 49.15
N VAL A 1130 56.55 55.44 48.89
CA VAL A 1130 57.45 56.31 48.09
C VAL A 1130 58.71 56.68 48.88
N SER A 1131 59.89 56.61 48.23
CA SER A 1131 61.16 57.09 48.79
C SER A 1131 61.15 58.62 48.91
N GLN A 1132 61.10 59.16 50.13
CA GLN A 1132 61.36 60.58 50.37
C GLN A 1132 62.88 60.83 50.35
N PHE A 1133 63.39 61.47 49.30
CA PHE A 1133 64.67 62.18 49.36
C PHE A 1133 64.39 63.68 49.41
N ARG A 1134 64.92 64.34 50.45
CA ARG A 1134 65.17 65.78 50.47
C ARG A 1134 66.32 66.05 49.49
N GLU A 1135 66.05 66.99 48.59
CA GLU A 1135 66.92 67.71 47.62
C GLU A 1135 67.96 66.92 46.82
#